data_AF-A0A6I5QVG1-F1
#
_entry.id   AF-A0A6I5QVG1-F1
#
_cell.length_a   1.000
_cell.length_b   1.000
_cell.length_c   1.000
_cell.angle_alpha   90.00
_cell.angle_beta   90.00
_cell.angle_gamma   90.00
#
_symmetry.space_group_name_H-M   'P 1'
#
loop_
_entity.id
_entity.type
_entity.pdbx_description
1 polymer ?
#
loop_
_entity_poly.entity_id
_entity_poly.type
_entity_poly.pdbx_seq_one_letter_code
_entity_poly.pdbx_strand_id
1 'polypeptide(L)'
;MIKTLENFARQGEIVVMAGAGVSVGKPSALPGWKATNAAIVQVLSRHLETAIAKPDWLSSVMPAIDAEHQADRFPPDYQAQLIEEMCGERYFQALQSLDVDAINASHDSIAALAAAGALKAVVTTNFDRLIEQALDKRAVEYIVACDDVGYADLHQALTAQNHRGLPVLKIHGCVSDHRSMIDTLKQRQRGRSQHLQACLDILQSGYWVYLGFSAADLETDPNYLGLVAGATNSAGATYVAYPDNPNLGRGATTLMNAYGDRAQVVQAYVAAYLGEVCQALGMPGPDEIPDAVALGPAQFQEKLEVWAAGLSAAATGLCLAAILEAIGQAEPAVRILDRLVRKELHDQRDTADFHALQLHYGRLGAAWGRFVAVPDLVGAASNASVETAQSLLRLLDSHLGFAAAASLACLWLWLGEGQRATSLAVTLLGGFLNGQWEGAQPQSDEEAVDAWLSAAQVCIFNAHTQTISLVASTAGTAFDYARRSGDVVRTARVAALQGLAIAETPDDVPALLAEYEAHFEAAARVGDGFALGMRALALGRWHVGPGGLAIASATDSETVAQKALIWLAEAIEYFHNQGMDPWISFAQVQRAKAYADLHQFDDVQVCINRAEEGADRFPILMSHVYEVTGQVHAMRGNPAAAESFQAALEAAEASGLLARHETLLQYVSQAE
;
A
#
# COMPACT_ATOMS: atom_id res chain seq x y z
N MET A 1 -27.10 39.49 11.45
CA MET A 1 -26.30 39.66 12.67
C MET A 1 -25.45 38.40 12.78
N ILE A 2 -24.14 38.48 12.54
CA ILE A 2 -23.27 37.30 12.59
C ILE A 2 -23.25 36.83 14.06
N LYS A 3 -23.77 35.63 14.33
CA LYS A 3 -23.69 35.03 15.67
C LYS A 3 -22.21 34.70 15.93
N THR A 4 -21.63 35.24 17.00
CA THR A 4 -20.25 34.97 17.42
C THR A 4 -20.14 33.59 18.08
N LEU A 5 -18.93 33.00 18.10
CA LEU A 5 -18.65 31.74 18.80
C LEU A 5 -19.22 31.70 20.22
N GLU A 6 -19.08 32.79 20.97
CA GLU A 6 -19.60 32.92 22.33
C GLU A 6 -21.11 32.71 22.44
N ASN A 7 -21.88 33.12 21.43
CA ASN A 7 -23.33 32.94 21.45
C ASN A 7 -23.70 31.46 21.30
N PHE A 8 -22.97 30.71 20.49
CA PHE A 8 -23.14 29.26 20.37
C PHE A 8 -22.64 28.53 21.61
N ALA A 9 -21.54 29.00 22.21
CA ALA A 9 -21.04 28.47 23.48
C ALA A 9 -22.09 28.59 24.60
N ARG A 10 -22.72 29.77 24.77
CA ARG A 10 -23.77 29.98 25.77
C ARG A 10 -25.03 29.14 25.52
N GLN A 11 -25.20 28.62 24.31
CA GLN A 11 -26.33 27.75 23.91
C GLN A 11 -25.99 26.26 24.00
N GLY A 12 -24.75 25.88 24.28
CA GLY A 12 -24.32 24.49 24.24
C GLY A 12 -24.22 23.91 22.83
N GLU A 13 -24.01 24.76 21.82
CA GLU A 13 -24.08 24.39 20.39
C GLU A 13 -22.70 24.29 19.71
N ILE A 14 -21.61 24.26 20.49
CA ILE A 14 -20.25 24.08 19.94
C ILE A 14 -19.96 22.61 19.71
N VAL A 15 -19.49 22.27 18.51
CA VAL A 15 -18.89 20.96 18.22
C VAL A 15 -17.38 21.15 18.11
N VAL A 16 -16.62 20.48 18.96
CA VAL A 16 -15.15 20.47 18.86
C VAL A 16 -14.72 19.37 17.91
N MET A 17 -13.86 19.69 16.95
CA MET A 17 -13.11 18.71 16.15
C MET A 17 -11.64 18.74 16.58
N ALA A 18 -11.21 17.72 17.32
CA ALA A 18 -9.86 17.61 17.87
C ALA A 18 -9.00 16.64 17.04
N GLY A 19 -7.83 17.12 16.57
CA GLY A 19 -6.80 16.28 15.97
C GLY A 19 -5.57 16.11 16.87
N ALA A 20 -4.54 15.43 16.34
CA ALA A 20 -3.37 15.02 17.11
C ALA A 20 -2.62 16.21 17.74
N GLY A 21 -2.72 17.41 17.16
CA GLY A 21 -2.12 18.63 17.72
C GLY A 21 -2.66 19.04 19.08
N VAL A 22 -3.84 18.57 19.49
CA VAL A 22 -4.36 18.76 20.86
C VAL A 22 -3.48 18.02 21.87
N SER A 23 -2.92 16.87 21.49
CA SER A 23 -2.13 16.00 22.36
C SER A 23 -0.63 16.36 22.45
N VAL A 24 -0.15 17.34 21.67
CA VAL A 24 1.27 17.72 21.56
C VAL A 24 1.78 18.63 22.69
N GLY A 25 0.90 19.41 23.33
CA GLY A 25 1.30 20.27 24.47
C GLY A 25 1.74 19.44 25.68
N LYS A 26 2.63 19.95 26.53
CA LYS A 26 3.04 19.22 27.75
C LYS A 26 1.96 19.32 28.83
N PRO A 27 1.90 18.36 29.78
CA PRO A 27 2.77 17.20 29.97
C PRO A 27 2.47 16.00 29.06
N SER A 28 1.36 15.98 28.33
CA SER A 28 1.04 14.85 27.42
C SER A 28 2.13 14.68 26.36
N ALA A 29 2.47 15.75 25.64
CA ALA A 29 3.55 15.80 24.66
C ALA A 29 3.62 14.58 23.72
N LEU A 30 2.46 14.04 23.32
CA LEU A 30 2.39 12.89 22.44
C LEU A 30 2.97 13.25 21.06
N PRO A 31 3.64 12.30 20.40
CA PRO A 31 4.14 12.51 19.04
C PRO A 31 2.98 12.73 18.06
N GLY A 32 3.23 13.60 17.07
CA GLY A 32 2.35 13.67 15.90
C GLY A 32 2.47 12.42 15.04
N TRP A 33 1.53 12.24 14.11
CA TRP A 33 1.37 10.99 13.35
C TRP A 33 2.63 10.49 12.61
N LYS A 34 3.37 11.40 11.96
CA LYS A 34 4.65 11.06 11.29
C LYS A 34 5.70 10.58 12.30
N ALA A 35 5.79 11.21 13.46
CA ALA A 35 6.75 10.84 14.50
C ALA A 35 6.38 9.49 15.16
N THR A 36 5.09 9.21 15.35
CA THR A 36 4.61 7.90 15.83
C THR A 36 5.06 6.77 14.89
N ASN A 37 4.88 6.95 13.58
CA ASN A 37 5.26 5.96 12.57
C ASN A 37 6.77 5.75 12.49
N ALA A 38 7.57 6.82 12.59
CA ALA A 38 9.02 6.71 12.68
C ALA A 38 9.45 5.94 13.93
N ALA A 39 8.83 6.20 15.09
CA ALA A 39 9.12 5.49 16.33
C ALA A 39 8.81 3.99 16.24
N ILE A 40 7.72 3.61 15.56
CA ILE A 40 7.36 2.20 15.30
C ILE A 40 8.47 1.50 14.51
N VAL A 41 8.95 2.09 13.41
CA VAL A 41 10.05 1.49 12.62
C VAL A 41 11.34 1.41 13.44
N GLN A 42 11.67 2.44 14.21
CA GLN A 42 12.86 2.46 15.06
C GLN A 42 12.84 1.36 16.14
N VAL A 43 11.68 1.10 16.75
CA VAL A 43 11.58 0.04 17.77
C VAL A 43 11.63 -1.35 17.14
N LEU A 44 11.02 -1.54 15.97
CA LEU A 44 11.13 -2.79 15.21
C LEU A 44 12.59 -3.07 14.83
N SER A 45 13.30 -2.06 14.35
CA SER A 45 14.71 -2.14 13.99
C SER A 45 15.58 -2.57 15.19
N ARG A 46 15.48 -1.86 16.32
CA ARG A 46 16.22 -2.21 17.55
C ARG A 46 15.88 -3.60 18.08
N HIS A 47 14.60 -3.96 18.07
CA HIS A 47 14.16 -5.28 18.54
C HIS A 47 14.77 -6.39 17.69
N LEU A 48 14.74 -6.26 16.36
CA LEU A 48 15.35 -7.25 15.48
C LEU A 48 16.85 -7.37 15.71
N GLU A 49 17.57 -6.24 15.73
CA GLU A 49 19.02 -6.20 15.98
C GLU A 49 19.40 -6.86 17.30
N THR A 50 18.61 -6.62 18.35
CA THR A 50 18.80 -7.24 19.66
C THR A 50 18.54 -8.74 19.59
N ALA A 51 17.43 -9.16 18.97
CA ALA A 51 17.02 -10.55 18.89
C ALA A 51 18.03 -11.44 18.14
N ILE A 52 18.75 -10.89 17.16
CA ILE A 52 19.79 -11.62 16.41
C ILE A 52 21.22 -11.28 16.84
N ALA A 53 21.40 -10.53 17.93
CA ALA A 53 22.69 -10.08 18.45
C ALA A 53 23.56 -9.35 17.39
N LYS A 54 22.95 -8.45 16.62
CA LYS A 54 23.61 -7.64 15.58
C LYS A 54 23.30 -6.15 15.72
N PRO A 55 24.01 -5.43 16.61
CA PRO A 55 23.85 -3.99 16.71
C PRO A 55 24.21 -3.30 15.38
N ASP A 56 23.48 -2.24 15.05
CA ASP A 56 23.70 -1.34 13.91
C ASP A 56 23.60 -2.01 12.52
N TRP A 57 23.10 -3.25 12.43
CA TRP A 57 22.98 -3.97 11.17
C TRP A 57 22.06 -3.26 10.17
N LEU A 58 21.03 -2.58 10.66
CA LEU A 58 20.04 -1.87 9.85
C LEU A 58 20.38 -0.39 9.66
N SER A 59 21.47 0.11 10.24
CA SER A 59 21.86 1.53 10.16
C SER A 59 22.00 2.06 8.73
N SER A 60 22.37 1.20 7.78
CA SER A 60 22.52 1.57 6.37
C SER A 60 21.20 1.74 5.59
N VAL A 61 20.09 1.19 6.09
CA VAL A 61 18.80 1.17 5.38
C VAL A 61 17.77 2.11 5.99
N MET A 62 17.90 2.43 7.30
CA MET A 62 17.00 3.36 7.98
C MET A 62 16.90 4.74 7.29
N PRO A 63 18.00 5.36 6.81
CA PRO A 63 17.92 6.65 6.12
C PRO A 63 17.09 6.61 4.83
N ALA A 64 16.99 5.46 4.16
CA ALA A 64 16.17 5.32 2.95
C ALA A 64 14.67 5.38 3.29
N ILE A 65 14.26 4.75 4.39
CA ILE A 65 12.87 4.83 4.90
C ILE A 65 12.54 6.28 5.27
N ASP A 66 13.43 6.95 5.99
CA ASP A 66 13.24 8.35 6.38
C ASP A 66 13.16 9.28 5.16
N ALA A 67 13.95 9.03 4.11
CA ALA A 67 13.93 9.82 2.88
C ALA A 67 12.57 9.71 2.16
N GLU A 68 11.98 8.51 2.08
CA GLU A 68 10.65 8.34 1.46
C GLU A 68 9.52 8.95 2.29
N HIS A 69 9.61 8.91 3.62
CA HIS A 69 8.71 9.64 4.52
C HIS A 69 8.80 11.16 4.31
N GLN A 70 10.01 11.70 4.14
CA GLN A 70 10.23 13.13 3.90
C GLN A 70 9.76 13.57 2.51
N ALA A 71 9.80 12.68 1.53
CA ALA A 71 9.33 12.91 0.18
C ALA A 71 7.82 12.70 0.00
N ASP A 72 7.09 12.32 1.07
CA ASP A 72 5.67 11.96 1.05
C ASP A 72 5.31 10.87 0.02
N ARG A 73 6.25 9.99 -0.32
CA ARG A 73 6.08 8.83 -1.23
C ARG A 73 5.83 7.50 -0.50
N PHE A 74 5.97 7.50 0.81
CA PHE A 74 5.65 6.38 1.67
C PHE A 74 4.76 6.86 2.82
N PRO A 75 3.44 6.96 2.61
CA PRO A 75 2.57 7.59 3.59
C PRO A 75 2.33 6.66 4.79
N PRO A 76 2.12 7.21 6.00
CA PRO A 76 1.94 6.42 7.23
C PRO A 76 0.81 5.37 7.20
N ASP A 77 -0.30 5.65 6.50
CA ASP A 77 -1.43 4.73 6.35
C ASP A 77 -1.07 3.48 5.55
N TYR A 78 -0.15 3.60 4.59
CA TYR A 78 0.39 2.47 3.85
C TYR A 78 1.43 1.69 4.67
N GLN A 79 2.30 2.38 5.42
CA GLN A 79 3.19 1.71 6.38
C GLN A 79 2.39 0.86 7.39
N ALA A 80 1.32 1.43 7.94
CA ALA A 80 0.38 0.74 8.83
C ALA A 80 -0.20 -0.52 8.19
N GLN A 81 -0.64 -0.43 6.93
CA GLN A 81 -1.16 -1.56 6.17
C GLN A 81 -0.11 -2.68 6.04
N LEU A 82 1.13 -2.34 5.67
CA LEU A 82 2.20 -3.33 5.52
C LEU A 82 2.50 -4.03 6.84
N ILE A 83 2.59 -3.30 7.95
CA ILE A 83 2.86 -3.91 9.26
C ILE A 83 1.69 -4.80 9.69
N GLU A 84 0.44 -4.35 9.50
CA GLU A 84 -0.76 -5.11 9.82
C GLU A 84 -0.86 -6.40 8.98
N GLU A 85 -0.55 -6.36 7.68
CA GLU A 85 -0.54 -7.57 6.85
C GLU A 85 0.51 -8.60 7.35
N MET A 86 1.62 -8.13 7.94
CA MET A 86 2.71 -9.01 8.38
C MET A 86 2.55 -9.54 9.81
N CYS A 87 1.95 -8.78 10.73
CA CYS A 87 1.79 -9.20 12.13
C CYS A 87 0.34 -9.23 12.64
N GLY A 88 -0.64 -8.95 11.78
CA GLY A 88 -2.07 -8.94 12.07
C GLY A 88 -2.49 -7.82 13.02
N GLU A 89 -3.53 -8.09 13.80
CA GLU A 89 -4.09 -7.14 14.79
C GLU A 89 -3.07 -6.67 15.85
N ARG A 90 -1.94 -7.39 16.01
CA ARG A 90 -0.83 -6.96 16.85
C ARG A 90 -0.30 -5.58 16.44
N TYR A 91 -0.44 -5.15 15.18
CA TYR A 91 -0.09 -3.79 14.78
C TYR A 91 -0.84 -2.72 15.59
N PHE A 92 -2.14 -2.87 15.78
CA PHE A 92 -2.96 -1.87 16.48
C PHE A 92 -2.61 -1.77 17.98
N GLN A 93 -1.98 -2.80 18.54
CA GLN A 93 -1.43 -2.73 19.90
C GLN A 93 -0.25 -1.76 19.99
N ALA A 94 0.49 -1.52 18.90
CA ALA A 94 1.50 -0.46 18.85
C ALA A 94 0.86 0.91 19.11
N LEU A 95 -0.33 1.15 18.55
CA LEU A 95 -1.05 2.42 18.72
C LEU A 95 -1.59 2.59 20.14
N GLN A 96 -1.79 1.50 20.90
CA GLN A 96 -2.12 1.58 22.32
C GLN A 96 -1.01 2.21 23.17
N SER A 97 0.22 2.35 22.64
CA SER A 97 1.28 3.13 23.29
C SER A 97 0.93 4.63 23.44
N LEU A 98 -0.03 5.14 22.66
CA LEU A 98 -0.53 6.51 22.77
C LEU A 98 -1.41 6.73 24.01
N ASP A 99 -1.84 5.66 24.68
CA ASP A 99 -2.64 5.72 25.90
C ASP A 99 -1.76 6.13 27.10
N VAL A 100 -1.44 7.41 27.22
CA VAL A 100 -0.62 7.94 28.35
C VAL A 100 -1.51 8.52 29.44
N ASP A 101 -0.98 8.65 30.65
CA ASP A 101 -1.74 9.07 31.84
C ASP A 101 -1.62 10.58 32.15
N ALA A 102 -1.10 11.36 31.19
CA ALA A 102 -0.82 12.78 31.37
C ALA A 102 -1.65 13.62 30.39
N ILE A 103 -2.65 14.34 30.89
CA ILE A 103 -3.39 15.34 30.11
C ILE A 103 -2.63 16.68 30.08
N ASN A 104 -2.87 17.49 29.05
CA ASN A 104 -2.36 18.86 28.93
C ASN A 104 -3.46 19.93 29.05
N ALA A 105 -3.05 21.20 29.05
CA ALA A 105 -3.96 22.34 29.16
C ALA A 105 -5.03 22.41 28.06
N SER A 106 -4.76 21.90 26.85
CA SER A 106 -5.75 21.83 25.77
C SER A 106 -6.89 20.86 26.11
N HIS A 107 -6.58 19.66 26.59
CA HIS A 107 -7.59 18.67 27.00
C HIS A 107 -8.42 19.21 28.18
N ASP A 108 -7.75 19.77 29.18
CA ASP A 108 -8.42 20.35 30.34
C ASP A 108 -9.31 21.55 29.97
N SER A 109 -8.92 22.35 28.97
CA SER A 109 -9.76 23.43 28.43
C SER A 109 -11.01 22.92 27.71
N ILE A 110 -10.90 21.83 26.95
CA ILE A 110 -12.06 21.17 26.32
C ILE A 110 -13.01 20.68 27.42
N ALA A 111 -12.48 20.02 28.45
CA ALA A 111 -13.28 19.55 29.58
C ALA A 111 -13.87 20.71 30.41
N ALA A 112 -13.21 21.87 30.47
CA ALA A 112 -13.75 23.08 31.10
C ALA A 112 -14.99 23.61 30.38
N LEU A 113 -14.93 23.70 29.04
CA LEU A 113 -16.07 24.08 28.22
C LEU A 113 -17.21 23.07 28.33
N ALA A 114 -16.90 21.78 28.39
CA ALA A 114 -17.87 20.71 28.61
C ALA A 114 -18.58 20.84 29.96
N ALA A 115 -17.82 21.03 31.05
CA ALA A 115 -18.35 21.20 32.41
C ALA A 115 -19.26 22.43 32.52
N ALA A 116 -19.00 23.45 31.71
CA ALA A 116 -19.82 24.65 31.65
C ALA A 116 -21.04 24.55 30.71
N GLY A 117 -21.29 23.38 30.12
CA GLY A 117 -22.41 23.12 29.22
C GLY A 117 -22.28 23.81 27.85
N ALA A 118 -21.07 24.20 27.45
CA ALA A 118 -20.86 24.93 26.20
C ALA A 118 -20.75 24.03 24.96
N LEU A 119 -20.45 22.74 25.16
CA LEU A 119 -20.23 21.78 24.09
C LEU A 119 -21.48 20.93 23.81
N LYS A 120 -21.79 20.80 22.52
CA LYS A 120 -22.76 19.86 21.96
C LYS A 120 -22.17 18.46 21.82
N ALA A 121 -20.92 18.38 21.38
CA ALA A 121 -20.17 17.15 21.18
C ALA A 121 -18.67 17.43 21.05
N VAL A 122 -17.87 16.40 21.28
CA VAL A 122 -16.48 16.31 20.83
C VAL A 122 -16.39 15.26 19.74
N VAL A 123 -15.74 15.61 18.64
CA VAL A 123 -15.40 14.72 17.54
C VAL A 123 -13.87 14.71 17.44
N THR A 124 -13.27 13.54 17.29
CA THR A 124 -11.80 13.45 17.22
C THR A 124 -11.32 12.34 16.30
N THR A 125 -10.15 12.54 15.70
CA THR A 125 -9.38 11.50 14.99
C THR A 125 -8.29 10.87 15.86
N ASN A 126 -8.16 11.28 17.12
CA ASN A 126 -7.14 10.77 18.03
C ASN A 126 -7.55 9.41 18.60
N PHE A 127 -6.59 8.49 18.65
CA PHE A 127 -6.78 7.19 19.29
C PHE A 127 -6.72 7.28 20.83
N ASP A 128 -5.91 8.19 21.37
CA ASP A 128 -5.64 8.36 22.81
C ASP A 128 -6.90 8.71 23.63
N ARG A 129 -6.88 8.53 24.95
CA ARG A 129 -8.03 8.79 25.84
C ARG A 129 -7.90 10.11 26.61
N LEU A 130 -7.07 11.06 26.16
CA LEU A 130 -6.71 12.21 26.98
C LEU A 130 -7.87 13.21 27.15
N ILE A 131 -8.79 13.29 26.19
CA ILE A 131 -10.01 14.09 26.32
C ILE A 131 -10.93 13.47 27.38
N GLU A 132 -11.13 12.15 27.31
CA GLU A 132 -11.93 11.38 28.24
C GLU A 132 -11.38 11.47 29.67
N GLN A 133 -10.06 11.31 29.84
CA GLN A 133 -9.39 11.50 31.13
C GLN A 133 -9.60 12.92 31.69
N ALA A 134 -9.58 13.95 30.84
CA ALA A 134 -9.83 15.33 31.26
C ALA A 134 -11.30 15.54 31.67
N LEU A 135 -12.25 14.91 30.97
CA LEU A 135 -13.67 14.93 31.32
C LEU A 135 -13.91 14.22 32.67
N ASP A 136 -13.30 13.05 32.88
CA ASP A 136 -13.35 12.31 34.14
C ASP A 136 -12.80 13.15 35.30
N LYS A 137 -11.66 13.83 35.11
CA LYS A 137 -11.04 14.70 36.12
C LYS A 137 -11.98 15.86 36.53
N ARG A 138 -12.80 16.36 35.61
CA ARG A 138 -13.80 17.42 35.87
C ARG A 138 -15.20 16.88 36.21
N ALA A 139 -15.35 15.57 36.39
CA ALA A 139 -16.61 14.90 36.67
C ALA A 139 -17.72 15.22 35.65
N VAL A 140 -17.35 15.35 34.37
CA VAL A 140 -18.30 15.53 33.27
C VAL A 140 -18.76 14.16 32.79
N GLU A 141 -20.07 13.91 32.79
CA GLU A 141 -20.63 12.69 32.18
C GLU A 141 -20.47 12.75 30.65
N TYR A 142 -20.00 11.66 30.03
CA TYR A 142 -19.84 11.54 28.59
C TYR A 142 -20.20 10.14 28.07
N ILE A 143 -20.44 10.04 26.76
CA ILE A 143 -20.64 8.77 26.04
C ILE A 143 -19.63 8.72 24.91
N VAL A 144 -18.84 7.64 24.85
CA VAL A 144 -17.87 7.41 23.77
C VAL A 144 -18.47 6.51 22.70
N ALA A 145 -18.41 6.93 21.44
CA ALA A 145 -18.66 6.10 20.28
C ALA A 145 -17.39 6.03 19.43
N CYS A 146 -16.86 4.82 19.23
CA CYS A 146 -15.59 4.60 18.52
C CYS A 146 -15.65 3.47 17.48
N ASP A 147 -16.74 2.70 17.45
CA ASP A 147 -17.01 1.61 16.52
C ASP A 147 -18.45 1.68 16.00
N ASP A 148 -18.81 0.82 15.04
CA ASP A 148 -20.13 0.87 14.39
C ASP A 148 -21.31 0.67 15.35
N VAL A 149 -21.13 -0.20 16.36
CA VAL A 149 -22.14 -0.43 17.40
C VAL A 149 -22.32 0.83 18.26
N GLY A 150 -21.24 1.42 18.75
CA GLY A 150 -21.28 2.66 19.51
C GLY A 150 -21.86 3.83 18.71
N TYR A 151 -21.57 3.92 17.40
CA TYR A 151 -22.18 4.92 16.52
C TYR A 151 -23.68 4.69 16.36
N ALA A 152 -24.14 3.45 16.22
CA ALA A 152 -25.57 3.14 16.10
C ALA A 152 -26.34 3.53 17.37
N ASP A 153 -25.81 3.15 18.54
CA ASP A 153 -26.40 3.47 19.84
C ASP A 153 -26.44 4.99 20.08
N LEU A 154 -25.34 5.68 19.78
CA LEU A 154 -25.27 7.14 19.90
C LEU A 154 -26.22 7.83 18.93
N HIS A 155 -26.30 7.39 17.67
CA HIS A 155 -27.22 7.95 16.68
C HIS A 155 -28.68 7.83 17.14
N GLN A 156 -29.06 6.67 17.69
CA GLN A 156 -30.38 6.47 18.26
C GLN A 156 -30.65 7.45 19.42
N ALA A 157 -29.67 7.63 20.31
CA ALA A 157 -29.79 8.51 21.46
C ALA A 157 -29.86 10.00 21.07
N LEU A 158 -29.09 10.41 20.06
CA LEU A 158 -29.11 11.76 19.49
C LEU A 158 -30.45 12.07 18.83
N THR A 159 -30.98 11.14 18.04
CA THR A 159 -32.26 11.31 17.34
C THR A 159 -33.42 11.39 18.32
N ALA A 160 -33.39 10.59 19.39
CA ALA A 160 -34.41 10.62 20.44
C ALA A 160 -34.24 11.78 21.43
N GLN A 161 -33.18 12.58 21.31
CA GLN A 161 -32.81 13.66 22.25
C GLN A 161 -32.77 13.18 23.71
N ASN A 162 -32.30 11.94 23.93
CA ASN A 162 -32.35 11.28 25.24
C ASN A 162 -30.99 10.77 25.74
N HIS A 163 -29.89 11.18 25.11
CA HIS A 163 -28.55 10.87 25.59
C HIS A 163 -28.27 11.55 26.94
N ARG A 164 -27.58 10.84 27.84
CA ARG A 164 -27.08 11.40 29.10
C ARG A 164 -25.56 11.56 28.99
N GLY A 165 -25.08 12.79 29.15
CA GLY A 165 -23.67 13.12 28.99
C GLY A 165 -23.31 13.63 27.60
N LEU A 166 -22.10 14.20 27.51
CA LEU A 166 -21.51 14.75 26.30
C LEU A 166 -21.12 13.64 25.30
N PRO A 167 -21.59 13.69 24.05
CA PRO A 167 -21.10 12.79 22.99
C PRO A 167 -19.61 13.02 22.69
N VAL A 168 -18.84 11.93 22.68
CA VAL A 168 -17.44 11.88 22.22
C VAL A 168 -17.33 10.87 21.08
N LEU A 169 -17.25 11.35 19.84
CA LEU A 169 -17.08 10.52 18.66
C LEU A 169 -15.60 10.40 18.28
N LYS A 170 -15.07 9.17 18.28
CA LYS A 170 -13.69 8.88 17.87
C LYS A 170 -13.65 8.23 16.49
N ILE A 171 -13.52 9.04 15.44
CA ILE A 171 -13.71 8.62 14.05
C ILE A 171 -12.76 7.49 13.64
N HIS A 172 -11.52 7.52 14.13
CA HIS A 172 -10.53 6.49 13.84
C HIS A 172 -10.48 5.38 14.89
N GLY A 173 -11.41 5.32 15.85
CA GLY A 173 -11.39 4.32 16.92
C GLY A 173 -10.62 4.78 18.17
N CYS A 174 -10.36 3.84 19.09
CA CYS A 174 -9.84 4.12 20.42
C CYS A 174 -8.77 3.12 20.88
N VAL A 175 -7.76 3.59 21.62
CA VAL A 175 -6.79 2.72 22.33
C VAL A 175 -7.40 1.77 23.34
N SER A 176 -8.60 2.04 23.86
CA SER A 176 -9.31 1.09 24.74
C SER A 176 -9.86 -0.14 24.02
N ASP A 177 -10.11 -0.06 22.71
CA ASP A 177 -10.47 -1.21 21.87
C ASP A 177 -9.75 -1.11 20.54
N HIS A 178 -8.57 -1.74 20.44
CA HIS A 178 -7.74 -1.69 19.25
C HIS A 178 -8.43 -2.20 17.98
N ARG A 179 -9.49 -3.00 18.08
CA ARG A 179 -10.25 -3.50 16.93
C ARG A 179 -11.17 -2.44 16.32
N SER A 180 -11.45 -1.37 17.06
CA SER A 180 -12.17 -0.20 16.54
C SER A 180 -11.27 0.69 15.67
N MET A 181 -9.95 0.49 15.71
CA MET A 181 -9.01 1.40 15.07
C MET A 181 -9.03 1.32 13.55
N ILE A 182 -9.12 2.50 12.92
CA ILE A 182 -9.02 2.69 11.48
C ILE A 182 -7.74 3.47 11.23
N ASP A 183 -6.73 2.79 10.68
CA ASP A 183 -5.43 3.40 10.44
C ASP A 183 -4.82 3.04 9.09
N THR A 184 -4.99 1.78 8.67
CA THR A 184 -4.44 1.28 7.41
C THR A 184 -5.10 1.95 6.20
N LEU A 185 -4.36 2.07 5.10
CA LEU A 185 -4.88 2.59 3.84
C LEU A 185 -6.12 1.80 3.38
N LYS A 186 -6.08 0.46 3.40
CA LYS A 186 -7.24 -0.37 3.03
C LYS A 186 -8.49 -0.11 3.87
N GLN A 187 -8.35 0.11 5.19
CA GLN A 187 -9.50 0.44 6.05
C GLN A 187 -10.10 1.80 5.65
N ARG A 188 -9.26 2.80 5.37
CA ARG A 188 -9.70 4.14 4.96
C ARG A 188 -10.42 4.11 3.61
N GLN A 189 -9.97 3.29 2.68
CA GLN A 189 -10.54 3.15 1.33
C GLN A 189 -11.91 2.45 1.31
N ARG A 190 -12.21 1.60 2.30
CA ARG A 190 -13.55 0.99 2.46
C ARG A 190 -14.65 2.01 2.79
N GLY A 191 -14.27 3.24 3.13
CA GLY A 191 -15.18 4.30 3.52
C GLY A 191 -15.60 4.19 4.98
N ARG A 192 -16.60 4.99 5.36
CA ARG A 192 -17.04 5.13 6.75
C ARG A 192 -18.30 4.33 7.04
N SER A 193 -18.48 4.04 8.33
CA SER A 193 -19.76 3.60 8.90
C SER A 193 -20.87 4.58 8.52
N GLN A 194 -22.02 4.03 8.08
CA GLN A 194 -23.23 4.81 7.84
C GLN A 194 -23.78 5.40 9.15
N HIS A 195 -23.62 4.70 10.27
CA HIS A 195 -24.02 5.19 11.59
C HIS A 195 -23.16 6.37 12.07
N LEU A 196 -21.85 6.33 11.79
CA LEU A 196 -20.97 7.47 12.02
C LEU A 196 -21.44 8.70 11.22
N GLN A 197 -21.73 8.51 9.92
CA GLN A 197 -22.23 9.60 9.08
C GLN A 197 -23.54 10.17 9.64
N ALA A 198 -24.48 9.31 10.06
CA ALA A 198 -25.76 9.74 10.62
C ALA A 198 -25.60 10.55 11.92
N CYS A 199 -24.64 10.18 12.79
CA CYS A 199 -24.30 11.00 13.95
C CYS A 199 -23.76 12.38 13.54
N LEU A 200 -22.82 12.42 12.59
CA LEU A 200 -22.23 13.67 12.11
C LEU A 200 -23.27 14.58 11.47
N ASP A 201 -24.23 14.04 10.72
CA ASP A 201 -25.32 14.80 10.09
C ASP A 201 -26.16 15.56 11.13
N ILE A 202 -26.44 14.95 12.29
CA ILE A 202 -27.15 15.60 13.40
C ILE A 202 -26.30 16.73 14.00
N LEU A 203 -25.02 16.44 14.24
CA LEU A 203 -24.07 17.39 14.83
C LEU A 203 -23.73 18.56 13.90
N GLN A 204 -23.91 18.38 12.59
CA GLN A 204 -23.50 19.34 11.57
C GLN A 204 -24.07 20.73 11.82
N SER A 205 -25.31 20.80 12.31
CA SER A 205 -26.03 22.04 12.67
C SER A 205 -25.30 22.95 13.68
N GLY A 206 -24.37 22.40 14.47
CA GLY A 206 -23.60 23.15 15.45
C GLY A 206 -22.57 24.11 14.84
N TYR A 207 -21.91 24.88 15.71
CA TYR A 207 -20.76 25.71 15.34
C TYR A 207 -19.48 24.92 15.59
N TRP A 208 -18.66 24.71 14.55
CA TRP A 208 -17.50 23.84 14.61
C TRP A 208 -16.24 24.58 15.05
N VAL A 209 -15.46 24.00 15.95
CA VAL A 209 -14.16 24.52 16.35
C VAL A 209 -13.10 23.45 16.09
N TYR A 210 -12.24 23.68 15.10
CA TYR A 210 -11.18 22.78 14.70
C TYR A 210 -9.89 23.10 15.48
N LEU A 211 -9.44 22.13 16.28
CA LEU A 211 -8.33 22.27 17.23
C LEU A 211 -7.28 21.20 16.96
N GLY A 212 -6.03 21.60 16.71
CA GLY A 212 -4.93 20.64 16.50
C GLY A 212 -5.16 19.64 15.35
N PHE A 213 -6.14 19.92 14.49
CA PHE A 213 -6.49 19.11 13.33
C PHE A 213 -5.69 19.62 12.14
N SER A 214 -5.06 18.72 11.36
CA SER A 214 -4.31 19.10 10.16
C SER A 214 -5.18 19.08 8.89
N ALA A 215 -6.32 18.40 8.94
CA ALA A 215 -7.16 18.08 7.80
C ALA A 215 -6.43 17.31 6.68
N ALA A 216 -5.33 16.62 6.99
CA ALA A 216 -4.60 15.79 6.03
C ALA A 216 -5.48 14.66 5.46
N ASP A 217 -6.42 14.14 6.26
CA ASP A 217 -7.38 13.12 5.83
C ASP A 217 -8.30 13.60 4.68
N LEU A 218 -8.44 14.91 4.49
CA LEU A 218 -9.28 15.52 3.44
C LEU A 218 -8.50 15.77 2.14
N GLU A 219 -7.21 15.46 2.09
CA GLU A 219 -6.38 15.76 0.93
C GLU A 219 -6.55 14.75 -0.19
N THR A 220 -6.81 13.49 0.12
CA THR A 220 -7.02 12.43 -0.89
C THR A 220 -8.50 12.29 -1.24
N ASP A 221 -9.36 12.24 -0.23
CA ASP A 221 -10.81 12.31 -0.39
C ASP A 221 -11.37 13.46 0.47
N PRO A 222 -11.76 14.59 -0.13
CA PRO A 222 -12.31 15.73 0.59
C PRO A 222 -13.55 15.41 1.44
N ASN A 223 -14.27 14.34 1.11
CA ASN A 223 -15.45 13.91 1.85
C ASN A 223 -15.18 12.72 2.77
N TYR A 224 -13.91 12.33 2.95
CA TYR A 224 -13.53 11.19 3.79
C TYR A 224 -14.07 11.30 5.21
N LEU A 225 -14.14 12.49 5.81
CA LEU A 225 -14.74 12.70 7.14
C LEU A 225 -16.15 13.33 7.10
N GLY A 226 -16.69 13.60 5.91
CA GLY A 226 -18.01 14.24 5.71
C GLY A 226 -18.06 15.71 6.09
N LEU A 227 -16.96 16.27 6.59
CA LEU A 227 -16.88 17.65 7.10
C LEU A 227 -17.06 18.68 5.99
N VAL A 228 -16.50 18.45 4.80
CA VAL A 228 -16.60 19.37 3.66
C VAL A 228 -18.04 19.42 3.13
N ALA A 229 -18.64 18.27 2.84
CA ALA A 229 -20.04 18.19 2.41
C ALA A 229 -21.00 18.79 3.46
N GLY A 230 -20.75 18.51 4.74
CA GLY A 230 -21.56 19.01 5.85
C GLY A 230 -21.43 20.51 6.11
N ALA A 231 -20.36 21.18 5.65
CA ALA A 231 -20.09 22.59 5.97
C ALA A 231 -21.27 23.52 5.63
N THR A 232 -22.04 23.19 4.59
CA THR A 232 -23.25 23.93 4.16
C THR A 232 -24.37 23.94 5.20
N ASN A 233 -24.49 22.88 6.00
CA ASN A 233 -25.54 22.72 7.02
C ASN A 233 -25.14 23.25 8.40
N SER A 234 -23.91 23.75 8.54
CA SER A 234 -23.38 24.20 9.84
C SER A 234 -23.72 25.64 10.18
N ALA A 235 -23.69 25.98 11.47
CA ALA A 235 -23.80 27.36 11.91
C ALA A 235 -22.57 28.23 11.56
N GLY A 236 -21.41 27.60 11.36
CA GLY A 236 -20.13 28.26 11.06
C GLY A 236 -18.95 27.47 11.61
N ALA A 237 -17.74 27.98 11.39
CA ALA A 237 -16.54 27.33 11.88
C ALA A 237 -15.44 28.31 12.31
N THR A 238 -14.71 27.94 13.36
CA THR A 238 -13.39 28.50 13.65
C THR A 238 -12.32 27.42 13.51
N TYR A 239 -11.26 27.74 12.79
CA TYR A 239 -10.07 26.90 12.67
C TYR A 239 -8.91 27.54 13.42
N VAL A 240 -8.36 26.84 14.41
CA VAL A 240 -7.22 27.32 15.18
C VAL A 240 -5.93 26.83 14.51
N ALA A 241 -5.32 27.70 13.71
CA ALA A 241 -4.06 27.45 13.03
C ALA A 241 -2.89 27.57 14.01
N TYR A 242 -1.93 26.64 13.89
CA TYR A 242 -0.76 26.60 14.75
C TYR A 242 0.12 27.85 14.52
N PRO A 243 0.52 28.61 15.58
CA PRO A 243 1.21 29.88 15.39
C PRO A 243 2.53 29.79 14.63
N ASP A 244 3.31 28.71 14.82
CA ASP A 244 4.62 28.58 14.18
C ASP A 244 4.51 28.01 12.74
N ASN A 245 3.33 27.54 12.35
CA ASN A 245 3.02 27.19 10.96
C ASN A 245 1.58 27.59 10.63
N PRO A 246 1.33 28.90 10.39
CA PRO A 246 -0.02 29.43 10.28
C PRO A 246 -0.69 29.13 8.93
N ASN A 247 0.05 28.58 7.96
CA ASN A 247 -0.48 28.27 6.65
C ASN A 247 -1.36 27.02 6.73
N LEU A 248 -2.59 27.13 6.24
CA LEU A 248 -3.48 25.98 6.14
C LEU A 248 -2.98 25.02 5.05
N GLY A 249 -2.98 23.73 5.36
CA GLY A 249 -2.80 22.66 4.37
C GLY A 249 -3.92 22.64 3.34
N ARG A 250 -3.80 21.79 2.31
CA ARG A 250 -4.79 21.72 1.22
C ARG A 250 -6.15 21.31 1.75
N GLY A 251 -6.21 20.29 2.61
CA GLY A 251 -7.45 19.81 3.21
C GLY A 251 -8.13 20.87 4.08
N ALA A 252 -7.36 21.58 4.91
CA ALA A 252 -7.88 22.64 5.78
C ALA A 252 -8.40 23.84 4.95
N THR A 253 -7.69 24.21 3.89
CA THR A 253 -8.12 25.25 2.95
C THR A 253 -9.44 24.88 2.28
N THR A 254 -9.55 23.65 1.76
CA THR A 254 -10.79 23.13 1.16
C THR A 254 -11.95 23.18 2.14
N LEU A 255 -11.72 22.72 3.37
CA LEU A 255 -12.72 22.73 4.44
C LEU A 255 -13.20 24.15 4.76
N MET A 256 -12.28 25.07 5.02
CA MET A 256 -12.64 26.45 5.39
C MET A 256 -13.32 27.20 4.23
N ASN A 257 -12.93 26.93 2.99
CA ASN A 257 -13.62 27.45 1.81
C ASN A 257 -15.07 26.95 1.71
N ALA A 258 -15.35 25.70 2.12
CA ALA A 258 -16.71 25.15 2.13
C ALA A 258 -17.64 25.85 3.13
N TYR A 259 -17.10 26.47 4.18
CA TYR A 259 -17.87 27.30 5.12
C TYR A 259 -18.16 28.71 4.58
N GLY A 260 -17.34 29.22 3.65
CA GLY A 260 -17.46 30.58 3.09
C GLY A 260 -17.33 31.67 4.15
N ASP A 261 -18.18 32.70 4.09
CA ASP A 261 -18.15 33.84 5.03
C ASP A 261 -18.45 33.48 6.50
N ARG A 262 -18.86 32.23 6.77
CA ARG A 262 -19.08 31.70 8.13
C ARG A 262 -17.83 31.10 8.75
N ALA A 263 -16.74 31.01 8.00
CA ALA A 263 -15.47 30.47 8.44
C ALA A 263 -14.58 31.58 9.03
N GLN A 264 -13.89 31.25 10.11
CA GLN A 264 -12.86 32.11 10.70
C GLN A 264 -11.60 31.27 10.93
N VAL A 265 -10.44 31.83 10.62
CA VAL A 265 -9.14 31.24 10.97
C VAL A 265 -8.50 32.11 12.05
N VAL A 266 -8.11 31.50 13.16
CA VAL A 266 -7.44 32.16 14.28
C VAL A 266 -6.06 31.53 14.45
N GLN A 267 -5.02 32.36 14.56
CA GLN A 267 -3.67 31.89 14.85
C GLN A 267 -3.44 31.94 16.36
N ALA A 268 -3.41 30.78 17.01
CA ALA A 268 -3.24 30.69 18.45
C ALA A 268 -2.80 29.27 18.86
N TYR A 269 -2.15 29.16 20.02
CA TYR A 269 -2.02 27.87 20.69
C TYR A 269 -3.39 27.44 21.20
N VAL A 270 -3.74 26.16 21.03
CA VAL A 270 -5.07 25.63 21.38
C VAL A 270 -5.47 25.97 22.81
N ALA A 271 -4.61 25.67 23.78
CA ALA A 271 -4.87 25.96 25.20
C ALA A 271 -5.11 27.46 25.47
N ALA A 272 -4.31 28.33 24.86
CA ALA A 272 -4.46 29.78 25.02
C ALA A 272 -5.79 30.27 24.44
N TYR A 273 -6.13 29.83 23.22
CA TYR A 273 -7.38 30.19 22.57
C TYR A 273 -8.61 29.73 23.37
N LEU A 274 -8.62 28.48 23.83
CA LEU A 274 -9.73 27.98 24.64
C LEU A 274 -9.81 28.67 26.01
N GLY A 275 -8.67 29.04 26.60
CA GLY A 275 -8.62 29.86 27.80
C GLY A 275 -9.30 31.22 27.62
N GLU A 276 -9.04 31.91 26.51
CA GLU A 276 -9.71 33.16 26.14
C GLU A 276 -11.22 32.96 25.96
N VAL A 277 -11.65 31.86 25.33
CA VAL A 277 -13.08 31.53 25.18
C VAL A 277 -13.72 31.30 26.55
N CYS A 278 -13.11 30.53 27.44
CA CYS A 278 -13.61 30.34 28.81
C CYS A 278 -13.72 31.69 29.56
N GLN A 279 -12.71 32.55 29.43
CA GLN A 279 -12.71 33.88 30.05
C GLN A 279 -13.84 34.76 29.51
N ALA A 280 -14.06 34.78 28.19
CA ALA A 280 -15.13 35.55 27.54
C ALA A 280 -16.54 35.07 27.95
N LEU A 281 -16.66 33.80 28.34
CA LEU A 281 -17.88 33.21 28.86
C LEU A 281 -18.07 33.42 30.37
N GLY A 282 -17.08 33.99 31.07
CA GLY A 282 -17.10 34.14 32.52
C GLY A 282 -17.01 32.81 33.26
N MET A 283 -16.40 31.80 32.63
CA MET A 283 -16.30 30.43 33.14
C MET A 283 -14.91 30.17 33.75
N PRO A 284 -14.77 29.23 34.70
CA PRO A 284 -13.47 28.79 35.18
C PRO A 284 -12.63 28.29 34.01
N GLY A 285 -11.44 28.86 33.84
CA GLY A 285 -10.50 28.46 32.79
C GLY A 285 -9.93 27.05 33.01
N PRO A 286 -9.01 26.62 32.14
CA PRO A 286 -8.22 25.42 32.41
C PRO A 286 -7.48 25.54 33.75
N ASP A 287 -7.32 24.42 34.45
CA ASP A 287 -6.42 24.31 35.58
C ASP A 287 -4.99 24.65 35.12
N GLU A 288 -4.19 25.27 35.99
CA GLU A 288 -2.76 25.42 35.74
C GLU A 288 -2.09 24.05 35.74
N ILE A 289 -1.89 23.49 34.55
CA ILE A 289 -1.13 22.27 34.35
C ILE A 289 0.33 22.67 34.08
N PRO A 290 1.30 22.23 34.90
CA PRO A 290 2.70 22.58 34.70
C PRO A 290 3.24 22.13 33.34
N ASP A 291 3.58 23.10 32.47
CA ASP A 291 4.17 22.88 31.14
C ASP A 291 5.70 22.57 31.21
N ALA A 292 6.23 22.33 32.42
CA ALA A 292 7.66 22.17 32.64
C ALA A 292 8.20 20.80 32.19
N VAL A 293 7.40 19.74 32.23
CA VAL A 293 7.85 18.35 32.03
C VAL A 293 7.00 17.63 30.99
N ALA A 294 7.65 17.04 29.98
CA ALA A 294 7.00 16.15 29.02
C ALA A 294 6.98 14.73 29.59
N LEU A 295 5.82 14.28 30.08
CA LEU A 295 5.66 12.97 30.72
C LEU A 295 5.25 11.88 29.73
N GLY A 296 4.39 12.21 28.76
CA GLY A 296 3.89 11.20 27.81
C GLY A 296 4.94 10.60 26.88
N PRO A 297 5.99 11.30 26.39
CA PRO A 297 7.01 10.67 25.54
C PRO A 297 7.69 9.46 26.17
N ALA A 298 7.99 9.51 27.48
CA ALA A 298 8.62 8.40 28.18
C ALA A 298 7.67 7.19 28.28
N GLN A 299 6.40 7.43 28.64
CA GLN A 299 5.37 6.38 28.71
C GLN A 299 5.08 5.77 27.33
N PHE A 300 4.96 6.61 26.30
CA PHE A 300 4.79 6.19 24.92
C PHE A 300 5.94 5.29 24.48
N GLN A 301 7.19 5.73 24.70
CA GLN A 301 8.38 4.98 24.29
C GLN A 301 8.49 3.64 25.04
N GLU A 302 8.23 3.62 26.35
CA GLU A 302 8.21 2.40 27.16
C GLU A 302 7.15 1.40 26.68
N LYS A 303 5.91 1.85 26.47
CA LYS A 303 4.82 1.00 25.98
C LYS A 303 5.10 0.47 24.57
N LEU A 304 5.69 1.29 23.71
CA LEU A 304 6.06 0.89 22.35
C LEU A 304 7.19 -0.15 22.34
N GLU A 305 8.15 -0.06 23.26
CA GLU A 305 9.18 -1.09 23.47
C GLU A 305 8.60 -2.41 23.99
N VAL A 306 7.63 -2.35 24.90
CA VAL A 306 6.90 -3.54 25.38
C VAL A 306 6.15 -4.22 24.24
N TRP A 307 5.48 -3.45 23.37
CA TRP A 307 4.82 -3.99 22.19
C TRP A 307 5.81 -4.72 21.27
N ALA A 308 6.92 -4.07 20.92
CA ALA A 308 7.92 -4.65 20.03
C ALA A 308 8.50 -5.95 20.62
N ALA A 309 8.79 -5.96 21.92
CA ALA A 309 9.26 -7.15 22.63
C ALA A 309 8.25 -8.32 22.62
N GLY A 310 6.96 -8.03 22.42
CA GLY A 310 5.90 -9.04 22.24
C GLY A 310 5.87 -9.69 20.86
N LEU A 311 6.60 -9.15 19.88
CA LEU A 311 6.72 -9.73 18.54
C LEU A 311 7.86 -10.76 18.47
N SER A 312 7.67 -11.81 17.69
CA SER A 312 8.76 -12.71 17.32
C SER A 312 9.75 -12.00 16.40
N ALA A 313 11.01 -12.44 16.42
CA ALA A 313 12.02 -11.92 15.49
C ALA A 313 11.64 -12.17 14.02
N ALA A 314 10.92 -13.27 13.74
CA ALA A 314 10.36 -13.54 12.42
C ALA A 314 9.35 -12.47 12.00
N ALA A 315 8.36 -12.14 12.83
CA ALA A 315 7.38 -11.10 12.54
C ALA A 315 8.04 -9.73 12.37
N THR A 316 8.98 -9.37 13.24
CA THR A 316 9.69 -8.09 13.15
C THR A 316 10.51 -7.96 11.87
N GLY A 317 11.25 -9.02 11.51
CA GLY A 317 11.99 -9.08 10.25
C GLY A 317 11.09 -9.00 9.03
N LEU A 318 9.93 -9.64 9.09
CA LEU A 318 8.92 -9.61 8.04
C LEU A 318 8.35 -8.19 7.85
N CYS A 319 7.97 -7.49 8.92
CA CYS A 319 7.50 -6.10 8.85
C CYS A 319 8.55 -5.18 8.21
N LEU A 320 9.82 -5.28 8.63
CA LEU A 320 10.91 -4.46 8.09
C LEU A 320 11.20 -4.79 6.63
N ALA A 321 11.15 -6.07 6.24
CA ALA A 321 11.33 -6.48 4.86
C ALA A 321 10.20 -5.95 3.96
N ALA A 322 8.94 -5.99 4.42
CA ALA A 322 7.80 -5.46 3.68
C ALA A 322 7.90 -3.93 3.48
N ILE A 323 8.31 -3.19 4.51
CA ILE A 323 8.58 -1.75 4.40
C ILE A 323 9.67 -1.47 3.36
N LEU A 324 10.80 -2.19 3.45
CA LEU A 324 11.92 -2.01 2.53
C LEU A 324 11.53 -2.37 1.07
N GLU A 325 10.77 -3.44 0.87
CA GLU A 325 10.23 -3.79 -0.45
C GLU A 325 9.36 -2.65 -1.01
N ALA A 326 8.42 -2.14 -0.20
CA ALA A 326 7.51 -1.09 -0.61
C ALA A 326 8.21 0.20 -1.06
N ILE A 327 9.35 0.54 -0.44
CA ILE A 327 10.14 1.71 -0.82
C ILE A 327 11.20 1.44 -1.91
N GLY A 328 11.14 0.30 -2.59
CA GLY A 328 12.08 -0.06 -3.65
C GLY A 328 13.49 -0.45 -3.14
N GLN A 329 13.61 -0.82 -1.86
CA GLN A 329 14.81 -1.38 -1.24
C GLN A 329 14.72 -2.91 -1.15
N ALA A 330 14.35 -3.54 -2.27
CA ALA A 330 14.04 -4.97 -2.29
C ALA A 330 15.29 -5.86 -2.05
N GLU A 331 16.49 -5.41 -2.41
CA GLU A 331 17.74 -6.13 -2.13
C GLU A 331 18.04 -6.18 -0.61
N PRO A 332 18.02 -5.06 0.13
CA PRO A 332 18.02 -5.09 1.58
C PRO A 332 16.90 -5.96 2.19
N ALA A 333 15.66 -5.86 1.68
CA ALA A 333 14.54 -6.65 2.16
C ALA A 333 14.83 -8.16 2.09
N VAL A 334 15.24 -8.65 0.91
CA VAL A 334 15.51 -10.07 0.74
C VAL A 334 16.71 -10.55 1.56
N ARG A 335 17.71 -9.70 1.82
CA ARG A 335 18.85 -10.04 2.68
C ARG A 335 18.45 -10.21 4.13
N ILE A 336 17.49 -9.42 4.61
CA ILE A 336 16.91 -9.62 5.94
C ILE A 336 16.26 -11.00 6.00
N LEU A 337 15.39 -11.31 5.03
CA LEU A 337 14.69 -12.59 4.96
C LEU A 337 15.65 -13.80 4.86
N ASP A 338 16.65 -13.74 3.95
CA ASP A 338 17.67 -14.79 3.78
C ASP A 338 18.37 -15.09 5.09
N ARG A 339 18.79 -14.04 5.81
CA ARG A 339 19.49 -14.20 7.08
C ARG A 339 18.61 -14.89 8.12
N LEU A 340 17.39 -14.43 8.29
CA LEU A 340 16.50 -14.93 9.33
C LEU A 340 16.07 -16.38 9.08
N VAL A 341 15.70 -16.72 7.85
CA VAL A 341 15.31 -18.09 7.47
C VAL A 341 16.48 -19.07 7.64
N ARG A 342 17.69 -18.66 7.25
CA ARG A 342 18.82 -19.59 7.13
C ARG A 342 19.72 -19.70 8.35
N LYS A 343 19.88 -18.61 9.13
CA LYS A 343 21.02 -18.49 10.06
C LYS A 343 20.62 -18.22 11.50
N GLU A 344 19.52 -17.51 11.74
CA GLU A 344 19.25 -16.94 13.07
C GLU A 344 18.09 -17.62 13.80
N LEU A 345 16.99 -17.96 13.11
CA LEU A 345 15.73 -18.32 13.77
C LEU A 345 15.44 -19.83 13.76
N HIS A 346 16.39 -20.63 14.24
CA HIS A 346 16.24 -22.10 14.25
C HIS A 346 15.15 -22.60 15.21
N ASP A 347 14.91 -21.89 16.30
CA ASP A 347 13.93 -22.19 17.36
C ASP A 347 12.50 -21.77 17.01
N GLN A 348 12.32 -20.87 16.04
CA GLN A 348 11.01 -20.38 15.63
C GLN A 348 10.42 -21.13 14.42
N ARG A 349 11.09 -22.17 13.92
CA ARG A 349 10.77 -22.80 12.62
C ARG A 349 9.35 -23.35 12.48
N ASP A 350 8.75 -23.77 13.59
CA ASP A 350 7.40 -24.35 13.61
C ASP A 350 6.31 -23.32 13.98
N THR A 351 6.66 -22.02 14.03
CA THR A 351 5.72 -20.95 14.36
C THR A 351 5.04 -20.36 13.13
N ALA A 352 3.83 -19.83 13.30
CA ALA A 352 3.10 -19.16 12.22
C ALA A 352 3.87 -17.96 11.64
N ASP A 353 4.52 -17.15 12.50
CA ASP A 353 5.33 -16.01 12.08
C ASP A 353 6.52 -16.46 11.19
N PHE A 354 7.16 -17.58 11.52
CA PHE A 354 8.26 -18.11 10.70
C PHE A 354 7.76 -18.71 9.37
N HIS A 355 6.59 -19.35 9.36
CA HIS A 355 5.97 -19.80 8.11
C HIS A 355 5.65 -18.61 7.18
N ALA A 356 5.14 -17.50 7.73
CA ALA A 356 4.91 -16.27 6.97
C ALA A 356 6.22 -15.65 6.43
N LEU A 357 7.29 -15.68 7.25
CA LEU A 357 8.64 -15.31 6.84
C LEU A 357 9.16 -16.17 5.68
N GLN A 358 8.96 -17.50 5.74
CA GLN A 358 9.33 -18.42 4.65
C GLN A 358 8.56 -18.16 3.36
N LEU A 359 7.27 -17.85 3.46
CA LEU A 359 6.44 -17.48 2.32
C LEU A 359 7.02 -16.26 1.62
N HIS A 360 7.31 -15.19 2.37
CA HIS A 360 7.85 -13.95 1.84
C HIS A 360 9.27 -14.12 1.28
N TYR A 361 10.11 -14.92 1.93
CA TYR A 361 11.45 -15.23 1.43
C TYR A 361 11.40 -15.99 0.10
N GLY A 362 10.51 -16.99 0.00
CA GLY A 362 10.27 -17.72 -1.24
C GLY A 362 9.73 -16.82 -2.37
N ARG A 363 8.80 -15.92 -2.03
CA ARG A 363 8.20 -14.94 -2.94
C ARG A 363 9.24 -13.95 -3.49
N LEU A 364 9.90 -13.18 -2.62
CA LEU A 364 10.86 -12.14 -3.00
C LEU A 364 12.18 -12.68 -3.55
N GLY A 365 12.55 -13.90 -3.14
CA GLY A 365 13.74 -14.57 -3.62
C GLY A 365 13.51 -15.24 -4.96
N ALA A 366 12.80 -16.37 -4.96
CA ALA A 366 12.70 -17.22 -6.14
C ALA A 366 11.57 -16.80 -7.08
N ALA A 367 10.38 -16.48 -6.56
CA ALA A 367 9.23 -16.15 -7.41
C ALA A 367 9.36 -14.81 -8.13
N TRP A 368 10.23 -13.90 -7.66
CA TRP A 368 10.62 -12.67 -8.38
C TRP A 368 11.86 -12.85 -9.28
N GLY A 369 12.46 -14.04 -9.31
CA GLY A 369 13.64 -14.35 -10.11
C GLY A 369 14.99 -13.97 -9.48
N ARG A 370 15.00 -13.25 -8.36
CA ARG A 370 16.24 -12.71 -7.75
C ARG A 370 17.24 -13.79 -7.30
N PHE A 371 16.77 -14.87 -6.67
CA PHE A 371 17.63 -15.99 -6.26
C PHE A 371 17.50 -17.21 -7.16
N VAL A 372 16.90 -17.11 -8.34
CA VAL A 372 16.80 -18.26 -9.25
C VAL A 372 18.13 -18.52 -9.94
N ALA A 373 18.57 -19.78 -9.89
CA ALA A 373 19.76 -20.30 -10.56
C ALA A 373 21.05 -19.46 -10.36
N VAL A 374 21.18 -18.80 -9.21
CA VAL A 374 22.38 -18.02 -8.87
C VAL A 374 23.48 -19.00 -8.47
N PRO A 375 24.61 -19.08 -9.18
CA PRO A 375 25.70 -19.97 -8.79
C PRO A 375 26.46 -19.41 -7.57
N ASP A 376 27.02 -20.28 -6.75
CA ASP A 376 28.01 -19.94 -5.75
C ASP A 376 29.43 -19.84 -6.38
N LEU A 377 30.44 -19.62 -5.54
CA LEU A 377 31.83 -19.46 -5.99
C LEU A 377 32.42 -20.71 -6.69
N VAL A 378 31.77 -21.88 -6.58
CA VAL A 378 32.21 -23.12 -7.23
C VAL A 378 31.33 -23.51 -8.42
N GLY A 379 30.40 -22.64 -8.83
CA GLY A 379 29.50 -22.86 -9.95
C GLY A 379 28.30 -23.76 -9.63
N ALA A 380 28.07 -24.11 -8.36
CA ALA A 380 26.88 -24.86 -7.93
C ALA A 380 25.74 -23.90 -7.61
N ALA A 381 24.48 -24.36 -7.64
CA ALA A 381 23.35 -23.51 -7.22
C ALA A 381 23.58 -23.00 -5.79
N SER A 382 23.48 -21.68 -5.61
CA SER A 382 23.69 -21.06 -4.32
C SER A 382 22.68 -21.58 -3.31
N ASN A 383 23.10 -21.63 -2.05
CA ASN A 383 22.19 -22.00 -0.97
C ASN A 383 20.96 -21.08 -0.87
N ALA A 384 21.02 -19.84 -1.38
CA ALA A 384 19.86 -18.94 -1.41
C ALA A 384 18.83 -19.42 -2.45
N SER A 385 19.28 -19.85 -3.62
CA SER A 385 18.44 -20.45 -4.66
C SER A 385 17.70 -21.69 -4.18
N VAL A 386 18.42 -22.58 -3.49
CA VAL A 386 17.85 -23.82 -2.98
C VAL A 386 16.87 -23.55 -1.84
N GLU A 387 17.25 -22.71 -0.87
CA GLU A 387 16.44 -22.50 0.32
C GLU A 387 15.14 -21.72 0.04
N THR A 388 15.16 -20.76 -0.89
CA THR A 388 13.94 -20.04 -1.29
C THR A 388 12.90 -20.96 -1.90
N ALA A 389 13.31 -21.85 -2.80
CA ALA A 389 12.44 -22.88 -3.38
C ALA A 389 11.90 -23.84 -2.31
N GLN A 390 12.80 -24.33 -1.43
CA GLN A 390 12.41 -25.23 -0.35
C GLN A 390 11.47 -24.57 0.66
N SER A 391 11.61 -23.26 0.89
CA SER A 391 10.71 -22.51 1.78
C SER A 391 9.27 -22.55 1.30
N LEU A 392 9.02 -22.36 0.00
CA LEU A 392 7.66 -22.50 -0.56
C LEU A 392 7.15 -23.94 -0.50
N LEU A 393 8.00 -24.92 -0.84
CA LEU A 393 7.61 -26.33 -0.85
C LEU A 393 7.22 -26.85 0.55
N ARG A 394 7.90 -26.41 1.61
CA ARG A 394 7.59 -26.79 3.00
C ARG A 394 6.24 -26.26 3.48
N LEU A 395 5.73 -25.19 2.86
CA LEU A 395 4.48 -24.54 3.24
C LEU A 395 3.24 -25.16 2.60
N LEU A 396 3.39 -26.04 1.61
CA LEU A 396 2.27 -26.63 0.85
C LEU A 396 1.25 -27.32 1.75
N ASP A 397 1.69 -27.98 2.81
CA ASP A 397 0.84 -28.70 3.77
C ASP A 397 0.42 -27.83 4.98
N SER A 398 0.72 -26.52 4.93
CA SER A 398 0.39 -25.57 6.01
C SER A 398 -0.85 -24.74 5.67
N HIS A 399 -1.29 -23.90 6.61
CA HIS A 399 -2.35 -22.92 6.36
C HIS A 399 -1.98 -21.93 5.22
N LEU A 400 -0.70 -21.70 4.96
CA LEU A 400 -0.22 -20.86 3.85
C LEU A 400 -0.06 -21.62 2.53
N GLY A 401 -0.52 -22.88 2.45
CA GLY A 401 -0.31 -23.75 1.30
C GLY A 401 -0.84 -23.18 -0.02
N PHE A 402 -1.97 -22.47 0.01
CA PHE A 402 -2.52 -21.79 -1.16
C PHE A 402 -1.60 -20.67 -1.67
N ALA A 403 -1.20 -19.74 -0.79
CA ALA A 403 -0.30 -18.64 -1.13
C ALA A 403 1.09 -19.15 -1.58
N ALA A 404 1.58 -20.23 -0.97
CA ALA A 404 2.81 -20.88 -1.38
C ALA A 404 2.69 -21.50 -2.79
N ALA A 405 1.59 -22.20 -3.08
CA ALA A 405 1.31 -22.76 -4.40
C ALA A 405 1.21 -21.69 -5.48
N ALA A 406 0.56 -20.56 -5.20
CA ALA A 406 0.54 -19.40 -6.08
C ALA A 406 1.95 -18.94 -6.45
N SER A 407 2.82 -18.74 -5.46
CA SER A 407 4.21 -18.32 -5.67
C SER A 407 5.05 -19.38 -6.41
N LEU A 408 4.75 -20.67 -6.20
CA LEU A 408 5.41 -21.77 -6.92
C LEU A 408 5.15 -21.75 -8.43
N ALA A 409 4.01 -21.21 -8.89
CA ALA A 409 3.72 -21.10 -10.32
C ALA A 409 4.80 -20.25 -11.03
N CYS A 410 5.12 -19.08 -10.49
CA CYS A 410 6.21 -18.24 -10.98
C CYS A 410 7.58 -18.90 -10.79
N LEU A 411 7.83 -19.54 -9.65
CA LEU A 411 9.10 -20.25 -9.45
C LEU A 411 9.36 -21.30 -10.54
N TRP A 412 8.38 -22.15 -10.83
CA TRP A 412 8.52 -23.18 -11.87
C TRP A 412 8.77 -22.56 -13.24
N LEU A 413 8.12 -21.44 -13.55
CA LEU A 413 8.35 -20.71 -14.78
C LEU A 413 9.83 -20.29 -14.91
N TRP A 414 10.39 -19.71 -13.87
CA TRP A 414 11.78 -19.23 -13.87
C TRP A 414 12.81 -20.35 -13.90
N LEU A 415 12.48 -21.52 -13.34
CA LEU A 415 13.32 -22.71 -13.41
C LEU A 415 13.27 -23.43 -14.76
N GLY A 416 12.53 -22.92 -15.75
CA GLY A 416 12.38 -23.56 -17.06
C GLY A 416 11.37 -24.72 -17.07
N GLU A 417 10.57 -24.86 -16.02
CA GLU A 417 9.54 -25.89 -15.87
C GLU A 417 8.17 -25.37 -16.35
N GLY A 418 8.13 -24.84 -17.59
CA GLY A 418 6.99 -24.09 -18.12
C GLY A 418 5.69 -24.87 -18.16
N GLN A 419 5.74 -26.19 -18.40
CA GLN A 419 4.55 -27.04 -18.40
C GLN A 419 3.93 -27.13 -16.99
N ARG A 420 4.78 -27.31 -15.96
CA ARG A 420 4.35 -27.37 -14.57
C ARG A 420 3.81 -26.03 -14.09
N ALA A 421 4.50 -24.94 -14.43
CA ALA A 421 4.06 -23.58 -14.16
C ALA A 421 2.68 -23.31 -14.77
N THR A 422 2.50 -23.63 -16.06
CA THR A 422 1.26 -23.40 -16.80
C THR A 422 0.11 -24.23 -16.24
N SER A 423 0.34 -25.51 -15.92
CA SER A 423 -0.68 -26.37 -15.31
C SER A 423 -1.18 -25.76 -13.99
N LEU A 424 -0.27 -25.29 -13.13
CA LEU A 424 -0.64 -24.69 -11.86
C LEU A 424 -1.36 -23.36 -12.06
N ALA A 425 -0.90 -22.50 -12.97
CA ALA A 425 -1.54 -21.25 -13.30
C ALA A 425 -2.98 -21.45 -13.83
N VAL A 426 -3.20 -22.42 -14.71
CA VAL A 426 -4.53 -22.76 -15.23
C VAL A 426 -5.45 -23.26 -14.11
N THR A 427 -4.96 -24.11 -13.22
CA THR A 427 -5.73 -24.55 -12.04
C THR A 427 -6.13 -23.36 -11.16
N LEU A 428 -5.22 -22.42 -10.88
CA LEU A 428 -5.51 -21.22 -10.10
C LEU A 428 -6.57 -20.33 -10.79
N LEU A 429 -6.42 -20.07 -12.10
CA LEU A 429 -7.37 -19.26 -12.87
C LEU A 429 -8.73 -19.95 -13.03
N GLY A 430 -8.77 -21.29 -13.03
CA GLY A 430 -10.01 -22.08 -13.00
C GLY A 430 -10.87 -21.79 -11.76
N GLY A 431 -10.23 -21.49 -10.61
CA GLY A 431 -10.91 -21.05 -9.39
C GLY A 431 -11.72 -19.76 -9.57
N PHE A 432 -11.21 -18.81 -10.36
CA PHE A 432 -11.89 -17.56 -10.68
C PHE A 432 -13.06 -17.74 -11.64
N LEU A 433 -12.92 -18.62 -12.63
CA LEU A 433 -13.99 -18.89 -13.60
C LEU A 433 -15.18 -19.61 -12.98
N ASN A 434 -14.90 -20.62 -12.15
CA ASN A 434 -15.91 -21.57 -11.71
C ASN A 434 -16.40 -21.31 -10.28
N GLY A 435 -15.72 -20.43 -9.53
CA GLY A 435 -15.94 -20.25 -8.09
C GLY A 435 -15.58 -21.49 -7.27
N GLN A 436 -14.82 -22.42 -7.84
CA GLN A 436 -14.42 -23.69 -7.23
C GLN A 436 -12.93 -23.90 -7.41
N TRP A 437 -12.20 -23.98 -6.29
CA TRP A 437 -10.76 -24.21 -6.28
C TRP A 437 -10.45 -25.71 -6.20
N GLU A 438 -9.50 -26.16 -7.00
CA GLU A 438 -8.95 -27.51 -6.87
C GLU A 438 -7.91 -27.52 -5.74
N GLY A 439 -8.26 -28.10 -4.60
CA GLY A 439 -7.37 -28.20 -3.44
C GLY A 439 -7.59 -27.11 -2.39
N ALA A 440 -6.51 -26.50 -1.90
CA ALA A 440 -6.59 -25.41 -0.93
C ALA A 440 -7.30 -24.19 -1.51
N GLN A 441 -8.04 -23.47 -0.67
CA GLN A 441 -8.75 -22.24 -1.04
C GLN A 441 -7.99 -21.02 -0.48
N PRO A 442 -8.10 -19.84 -1.11
CA PRO A 442 -7.58 -18.61 -0.53
C PRO A 442 -8.26 -18.35 0.82
N GLN A 443 -7.48 -17.93 1.82
CA GLN A 443 -7.98 -17.55 3.14
C GLN A 443 -8.47 -16.11 3.21
N SER A 444 -8.04 -15.28 2.25
CA SER A 444 -8.43 -13.88 2.15
C SER A 444 -8.63 -13.44 0.70
N ASP A 445 -9.25 -12.28 0.50
CA ASP A 445 -9.38 -11.69 -0.82
C ASP A 445 -7.99 -11.32 -1.40
N GLU A 446 -7.06 -10.88 -0.54
CA GLU A 446 -5.67 -10.56 -0.91
C GLU A 446 -4.91 -11.78 -1.44
N GLU A 447 -5.03 -12.94 -0.77
CA GLU A 447 -4.41 -14.19 -1.23
C GLU A 447 -4.95 -14.62 -2.60
N ALA A 448 -6.26 -14.46 -2.83
CA ALA A 448 -6.85 -14.72 -4.13
C ALA A 448 -6.23 -13.82 -5.20
N VAL A 449 -6.16 -12.50 -4.96
CA VAL A 449 -5.56 -11.56 -5.91
C VAL A 449 -4.09 -11.90 -6.18
N ASP A 450 -3.28 -12.17 -5.15
CA ASP A 450 -1.87 -12.51 -5.31
C ASP A 450 -1.67 -13.82 -6.10
N ALA A 451 -2.60 -14.77 -5.97
CA ALA A 451 -2.64 -15.98 -6.79
C ALA A 451 -2.97 -15.71 -8.26
N TRP A 452 -3.96 -14.83 -8.51
CA TRP A 452 -4.27 -14.39 -9.88
C TRP A 452 -3.08 -13.67 -10.51
N LEU A 453 -2.44 -12.75 -9.78
CA LEU A 453 -1.26 -12.02 -10.25
C LEU A 453 -0.11 -12.98 -10.60
N SER A 454 0.09 -14.04 -9.82
CA SER A 454 1.13 -15.05 -10.10
C SER A 454 0.78 -15.87 -11.35
N ALA A 455 -0.47 -16.33 -11.47
CA ALA A 455 -0.92 -17.12 -12.61
C ALA A 455 -0.92 -16.31 -13.92
N ALA A 456 -1.32 -15.04 -13.88
CA ALA A 456 -1.32 -14.15 -15.03
C ALA A 456 0.09 -13.94 -15.61
N GLN A 457 1.10 -13.81 -14.75
CA GLN A 457 2.50 -13.71 -15.18
C GLN A 457 2.95 -14.96 -15.96
N VAL A 458 2.59 -16.16 -15.48
CA VAL A 458 2.88 -17.42 -16.20
C VAL A 458 2.24 -17.43 -17.59
N CYS A 459 0.96 -17.04 -17.69
CA CYS A 459 0.26 -16.97 -18.97
C CYS A 459 0.87 -15.95 -19.94
N ILE A 460 1.41 -14.83 -19.43
CA ILE A 460 2.07 -13.80 -20.25
C ILE A 460 3.35 -14.32 -20.89
N PHE A 461 4.15 -15.13 -20.19
CA PHE A 461 5.36 -15.72 -20.76
C PHE A 461 5.07 -16.92 -21.66
N ASN A 462 4.03 -17.70 -21.36
CA ASN A 462 3.51 -18.77 -22.22
C ASN A 462 2.35 -18.26 -23.10
N ALA A 463 2.54 -17.09 -23.71
CA ALA A 463 1.50 -16.39 -24.45
C ALA A 463 0.99 -17.21 -25.65
N HIS A 464 -0.32 -17.43 -25.66
CA HIS A 464 -1.13 -18.01 -26.73
C HIS A 464 -2.54 -17.43 -26.62
N THR A 465 -3.33 -17.44 -27.70
CA THR A 465 -4.68 -16.86 -27.69
C THR A 465 -5.55 -17.40 -26.55
N GLN A 466 -5.41 -18.69 -26.21
CA GLN A 466 -6.14 -19.30 -25.10
C GLN A 466 -5.67 -18.83 -23.71
N THR A 467 -4.36 -18.71 -23.47
CA THR A 467 -3.83 -18.29 -22.17
C THR A 467 -4.10 -16.80 -21.92
N ILE A 468 -4.01 -15.96 -22.95
CA ILE A 468 -4.38 -14.53 -22.87
C ILE A 468 -5.88 -14.37 -22.62
N SER A 469 -6.72 -15.12 -23.33
CA SER A 469 -8.18 -15.10 -23.11
C SER A 469 -8.55 -15.53 -21.69
N LEU A 470 -7.83 -16.50 -21.11
CA LEU A 470 -8.04 -16.94 -19.74
C LEU A 470 -7.73 -15.82 -18.71
N VAL A 471 -6.63 -15.08 -18.88
CA VAL A 471 -6.31 -13.92 -18.02
C VAL A 471 -7.38 -12.84 -18.17
N ALA A 472 -7.75 -12.48 -19.40
CA ALA A 472 -8.75 -11.44 -19.66
C ALA A 472 -10.13 -11.79 -19.09
N SER A 473 -10.57 -13.04 -19.22
CA SER A 473 -11.88 -13.50 -18.72
C SER A 473 -11.97 -13.62 -17.21
N THR A 474 -10.83 -13.78 -16.52
CA THR A 474 -10.78 -13.88 -15.04
C THR A 474 -10.47 -12.55 -14.35
N ALA A 475 -9.98 -11.54 -15.08
CA ALA A 475 -9.62 -10.22 -14.54
C ALA A 475 -10.79 -9.54 -13.81
N GLY A 476 -12.02 -9.65 -14.32
CA GLY A 476 -13.22 -9.09 -13.69
C GLY A 476 -13.42 -9.60 -12.26
N THR A 477 -13.32 -10.92 -12.07
CA THR A 477 -13.42 -11.55 -10.75
C THR A 477 -12.24 -11.15 -9.86
N ALA A 478 -11.02 -11.07 -10.40
CA ALA A 478 -9.86 -10.60 -9.65
C ALA A 478 -10.02 -9.15 -9.16
N PHE A 479 -10.62 -8.27 -9.97
CA PHE A 479 -10.98 -6.92 -9.52
C PHE A 479 -11.99 -6.92 -8.39
N ASP A 480 -12.98 -7.83 -8.40
CA ASP A 480 -13.96 -7.91 -7.32
C ASP A 480 -13.30 -8.31 -6.00
N TYR A 481 -12.35 -9.27 -6.03
CA TYR A 481 -11.52 -9.61 -4.88
C TYR A 481 -10.70 -8.39 -4.42
N ALA A 482 -9.99 -7.72 -5.34
CA ALA A 482 -9.18 -6.54 -5.01
C ALA A 482 -10.01 -5.40 -4.38
N ARG A 483 -11.19 -5.10 -4.94
CA ARG A 483 -12.09 -4.07 -4.40
C ARG A 483 -12.64 -4.43 -3.03
N ARG A 484 -13.02 -5.69 -2.78
CA ARG A 484 -13.49 -6.12 -1.46
C ARG A 484 -12.40 -6.07 -0.40
N SER A 485 -11.15 -6.38 -0.78
CA SER A 485 -10.00 -6.22 0.13
C SER A 485 -9.81 -4.76 0.56
N GLY A 486 -10.21 -3.80 -0.28
CA GLY A 486 -9.95 -2.36 -0.08
C GLY A 486 -8.52 -1.96 -0.44
N ASP A 487 -7.71 -2.89 -0.95
CA ASP A 487 -6.34 -2.63 -1.36
C ASP A 487 -6.28 -2.07 -2.79
N VAL A 488 -6.09 -0.76 -2.85
CA VAL A 488 -5.96 0.00 -4.10
C VAL A 488 -4.70 -0.37 -4.88
N VAL A 489 -3.64 -0.83 -4.21
CA VAL A 489 -2.39 -1.26 -4.86
C VAL A 489 -2.64 -2.54 -5.64
N ARG A 490 -3.24 -3.55 -5.00
CA ARG A 490 -3.63 -4.80 -5.67
C ARG A 490 -4.58 -4.56 -6.84
N THR A 491 -5.50 -3.60 -6.74
CA THR A 491 -6.36 -3.19 -7.87
C THR A 491 -5.53 -2.67 -9.06
N ALA A 492 -4.55 -1.79 -8.82
CA ALA A 492 -3.65 -1.28 -9.85
C ALA A 492 -2.80 -2.40 -10.48
N ARG A 493 -2.31 -3.36 -9.67
CA ARG A 493 -1.55 -4.52 -10.15
C ARG A 493 -2.38 -5.42 -11.07
N VAL A 494 -3.66 -5.65 -10.75
CA VAL A 494 -4.58 -6.42 -11.61
C VAL A 494 -4.78 -5.72 -12.95
N ALA A 495 -5.05 -4.40 -12.94
CA ALA A 495 -5.21 -3.60 -14.16
C ALA A 495 -3.95 -3.64 -15.03
N ALA A 496 -2.76 -3.50 -14.42
CA ALA A 496 -1.49 -3.53 -15.14
C ALA A 496 -1.23 -4.87 -15.82
N LEU A 497 -1.45 -6.00 -15.13
CA LEU A 497 -1.24 -7.33 -15.72
C LEU A 497 -2.33 -7.70 -16.74
N GLN A 498 -3.58 -7.26 -16.54
CA GLN A 498 -4.61 -7.42 -17.57
C GLN A 498 -4.20 -6.66 -18.84
N GLY A 499 -3.81 -5.39 -18.71
CA GLY A 499 -3.32 -4.57 -19.83
C GLY A 499 -2.12 -5.22 -20.53
N LEU A 500 -1.18 -5.77 -19.76
CA LEU A 500 -0.01 -6.45 -20.30
C LEU A 500 -0.34 -7.74 -21.05
N ALA A 501 -1.35 -8.49 -20.58
CA ALA A 501 -1.82 -9.69 -21.26
C ALA A 501 -2.48 -9.36 -22.60
N ILE A 502 -3.37 -8.36 -22.63
CA ILE A 502 -4.08 -7.97 -23.86
C ILE A 502 -3.22 -7.13 -24.82
N ALA A 503 -2.03 -6.67 -24.41
CA ALA A 503 -1.09 -5.96 -25.28
C ALA A 503 -0.61 -6.78 -26.50
N GLU A 504 -0.83 -8.11 -26.48
CA GLU A 504 -0.61 -9.02 -27.61
C GLU A 504 -1.83 -9.10 -28.57
N THR A 505 -2.84 -8.26 -28.36
CA THR A 505 -4.06 -8.22 -29.16
C THR A 505 -4.24 -6.83 -29.79
N PRO A 506 -5.17 -6.67 -30.75
CA PRO A 506 -5.53 -5.36 -31.29
C PRO A 506 -6.30 -4.44 -30.32
N ASP A 507 -6.62 -4.88 -29.10
CA ASP A 507 -7.40 -4.10 -28.14
C ASP A 507 -6.67 -2.82 -27.70
N ASP A 508 -7.41 -1.76 -27.36
CA ASP A 508 -6.87 -0.45 -26.98
C ASP A 508 -6.42 -0.44 -25.50
N VAL A 509 -5.17 -0.83 -25.26
CA VAL A 509 -4.56 -0.88 -23.91
C VAL A 509 -4.51 0.50 -23.25
N PRO A 510 -4.09 1.60 -23.91
CA PRO A 510 -4.17 2.93 -23.33
C PRO A 510 -5.57 3.31 -22.83
N ALA A 511 -6.62 3.03 -23.62
CA ALA A 511 -7.99 3.30 -23.21
C ALA A 511 -8.40 2.47 -21.99
N LEU A 512 -8.08 1.16 -21.98
CA LEU A 512 -8.34 0.31 -20.83
C LEU A 512 -7.65 0.84 -19.56
N LEU A 513 -6.35 1.14 -19.64
CA LEU A 513 -5.59 1.57 -18.46
C LEU A 513 -6.02 2.96 -17.96
N ALA A 514 -6.52 3.82 -18.83
CA ALA A 514 -7.07 5.12 -18.45
C ALA A 514 -8.32 4.98 -17.55
N GLU A 515 -9.10 3.89 -17.66
CA GLU A 515 -10.22 3.61 -16.75
C GLU A 515 -9.75 3.38 -15.30
N TYR A 516 -8.48 3.03 -15.11
CA TYR A 516 -7.88 2.74 -13.81
C TYR A 516 -6.85 3.79 -13.37
N GLU A 517 -6.83 4.99 -13.98
CA GLU A 517 -5.82 6.02 -13.68
C GLU A 517 -5.80 6.39 -12.19
N ALA A 518 -6.96 6.52 -11.56
CA ALA A 518 -7.05 6.82 -10.12
C ALA A 518 -6.37 5.75 -9.24
N HIS A 519 -6.39 4.48 -9.66
CA HIS A 519 -5.69 3.40 -8.96
C HIS A 519 -4.17 3.47 -9.20
N PHE A 520 -3.73 3.86 -10.40
CA PHE A 520 -2.31 4.09 -10.66
C PHE A 520 -1.76 5.31 -9.94
N GLU A 521 -2.54 6.38 -9.80
CA GLU A 521 -2.19 7.53 -8.96
C GLU A 521 -2.05 7.11 -7.49
N ALA A 522 -2.95 6.25 -7.00
CA ALA A 522 -2.84 5.69 -5.66
C ALA A 522 -1.59 4.80 -5.49
N ALA A 523 -1.28 3.97 -6.47
CA ALA A 523 -0.06 3.15 -6.50
C ALA A 523 1.21 4.01 -6.54
N ALA A 524 1.22 5.09 -7.34
CA ALA A 524 2.31 6.05 -7.41
C ALA A 524 2.50 6.80 -6.09
N ARG A 525 1.42 7.19 -5.42
CA ARG A 525 1.46 7.84 -4.09
C ARG A 525 2.19 7.00 -3.05
N VAL A 526 2.09 5.67 -3.16
CA VAL A 526 2.69 4.74 -2.19
C VAL A 526 3.96 4.04 -2.70
N GLY A 527 4.47 4.45 -3.87
CA GLY A 527 5.71 3.92 -4.43
C GLY A 527 5.63 2.49 -4.97
N ASP A 528 4.44 1.99 -5.37
CA ASP A 528 4.31 0.61 -5.86
C ASP A 528 4.94 0.40 -7.24
N GLY A 529 6.25 0.13 -7.25
CA GLY A 529 7.02 -0.08 -8.48
C GLY A 529 6.55 -1.28 -9.30
N PHE A 530 5.90 -2.28 -8.70
CA PHE A 530 5.33 -3.40 -9.46
C PHE A 530 4.20 -2.93 -10.37
N ALA A 531 3.16 -2.27 -9.84
CA ALA A 531 2.02 -1.82 -10.65
C ALA A 531 2.46 -0.85 -11.74
N LEU A 532 3.33 0.11 -11.38
CA LEU A 532 3.81 1.13 -12.32
C LEU A 532 4.72 0.53 -13.40
N GLY A 533 5.64 -0.37 -13.02
CA GLY A 533 6.49 -1.09 -13.96
C GLY A 533 5.69 -1.95 -14.93
N MET A 534 4.70 -2.70 -14.44
CA MET A 534 3.81 -3.51 -15.29
C MET A 534 2.94 -2.65 -16.21
N ARG A 535 2.43 -1.51 -15.73
CA ARG A 535 1.68 -0.55 -16.54
C ARG A 535 2.54 0.00 -17.68
N ALA A 536 3.75 0.46 -17.36
CA ALA A 536 4.68 0.97 -18.34
C ALA A 536 5.10 -0.11 -19.36
N LEU A 537 5.34 -1.34 -18.90
CA LEU A 537 5.61 -2.47 -19.78
C LEU A 537 4.42 -2.79 -20.69
N ALA A 538 3.19 -2.77 -20.18
CA ALA A 538 1.98 -3.01 -20.97
C ALA A 538 1.84 -1.99 -22.10
N LEU A 539 2.01 -0.70 -21.78
CA LEU A 539 1.98 0.38 -22.77
C LEU A 539 3.11 0.23 -23.78
N GLY A 540 4.34 0.01 -23.34
CA GLY A 540 5.49 -0.20 -24.21
C GLY A 540 5.32 -1.37 -25.16
N ARG A 541 4.90 -2.53 -24.65
CA ARG A 541 4.62 -3.76 -25.42
C ARG A 541 3.51 -3.55 -26.45
N TRP A 542 2.44 -2.87 -26.07
CA TRP A 542 1.33 -2.60 -26.98
C TRP A 542 1.75 -1.71 -28.17
N HIS A 543 2.60 -0.70 -27.94
CA HIS A 543 3.12 0.16 -29.00
C HIS A 543 4.03 -0.56 -30.00
N VAL A 544 4.74 -1.63 -29.59
CA VAL A 544 5.54 -2.49 -30.49
C VAL A 544 4.78 -3.74 -30.96
N GLY A 545 3.50 -3.85 -30.60
CA GLY A 545 2.64 -4.99 -30.87
C GLY A 545 1.53 -4.68 -31.88
N PRO A 546 0.49 -5.53 -31.95
CA PRO A 546 -0.60 -5.39 -32.92
C PRO A 546 -1.34 -4.05 -32.85
N GLY A 547 -1.56 -3.51 -31.65
CA GLY A 547 -2.22 -2.21 -31.46
C GLY A 547 -1.37 -1.03 -31.96
N GLY A 548 -0.07 -1.04 -31.69
CA GLY A 548 0.86 -0.05 -32.21
C GLY A 548 0.94 -0.05 -33.73
N LEU A 549 0.95 -1.22 -34.37
CA LEU A 549 0.88 -1.36 -35.82
C LEU A 549 -0.41 -0.77 -36.40
N ALA A 550 -1.55 -0.98 -35.72
CA ALA A 550 -2.82 -0.38 -36.13
C ALA A 550 -2.76 1.16 -36.09
N ILE A 551 -2.13 1.76 -35.08
CA ILE A 551 -1.96 3.21 -34.98
C ILE A 551 -0.93 3.75 -35.98
N ALA A 552 0.17 3.03 -36.21
CA ALA A 552 1.20 3.40 -37.18
C ALA A 552 0.66 3.43 -38.63
N SER A 553 -0.49 2.79 -38.89
CA SER A 553 -1.19 2.96 -40.18
C SER A 553 -1.85 4.34 -40.34
N ALA A 554 -2.11 5.04 -39.22
CA ALA A 554 -2.76 6.35 -39.15
C ALA A 554 -1.81 7.48 -38.67
N THR A 555 -0.66 7.13 -38.10
CA THR A 555 0.36 8.04 -37.53
C THR A 555 1.74 7.58 -38.01
N ASP A 556 2.74 8.46 -37.95
CA ASP A 556 4.13 8.09 -38.22
C ASP A 556 4.66 6.98 -37.28
N SER A 557 5.23 5.91 -37.86
CA SER A 557 5.74 4.74 -37.13
C SER A 557 6.92 5.07 -36.23
N GLU A 558 7.75 6.04 -36.62
CA GLU A 558 8.88 6.51 -35.81
C GLU A 558 8.39 7.09 -34.47
N THR A 559 7.31 7.88 -34.52
CA THR A 559 6.66 8.43 -33.33
C THR A 559 6.12 7.35 -32.39
N VAL A 560 5.54 6.28 -32.93
CA VAL A 560 5.02 5.14 -32.12
C VAL A 560 6.15 4.41 -31.41
N ALA A 561 7.24 4.11 -32.12
CA ALA A 561 8.41 3.43 -31.56
C ALA A 561 9.14 4.28 -30.50
N GLN A 562 9.28 5.59 -30.71
CA GLN A 562 9.86 6.50 -29.71
C GLN A 562 9.04 6.53 -28.40
N LYS A 563 7.70 6.52 -28.50
CA LYS A 563 6.83 6.40 -27.32
C LYS A 563 7.03 5.08 -26.60
N ALA A 564 7.14 3.96 -27.33
CA ALA A 564 7.42 2.66 -26.74
C ALA A 564 8.72 2.67 -25.92
N LEU A 565 9.79 3.28 -26.44
CA LEU A 565 11.08 3.37 -25.75
C LEU A 565 11.01 4.13 -24.43
N ILE A 566 10.21 5.20 -24.34
CA ILE A 566 10.00 5.95 -23.09
C ILE A 566 9.37 5.03 -22.04
N TRP A 567 8.26 4.39 -22.38
CA TRP A 567 7.57 3.48 -21.47
C TRP A 567 8.43 2.29 -21.03
N LEU A 568 9.18 1.70 -21.96
CA LEU A 568 10.02 0.54 -21.65
C LEU A 568 11.24 0.91 -20.82
N ALA A 569 11.78 2.13 -20.97
CA ALA A 569 12.84 2.63 -20.11
C ALA A 569 12.34 2.81 -18.67
N GLU A 570 11.15 3.40 -18.52
CA GLU A 570 10.48 3.56 -17.22
C GLU A 570 10.19 2.20 -16.56
N ALA A 571 9.66 1.23 -17.32
CA ALA A 571 9.41 -0.12 -16.81
C ALA A 571 10.69 -0.79 -16.25
N ILE A 572 11.81 -0.67 -16.97
CA ILE A 572 13.10 -1.22 -16.54
C ILE A 572 13.58 -0.57 -15.25
N GLU A 573 13.42 0.75 -15.10
CA GLU A 573 13.79 1.44 -13.87
C GLU A 573 13.00 0.91 -12.66
N TYR A 574 11.68 0.77 -12.80
CA TYR A 574 10.86 0.18 -11.74
C TYR A 574 11.25 -1.26 -11.41
N PHE A 575 11.43 -2.11 -12.43
CA PHE A 575 11.80 -3.51 -12.21
C PHE A 575 13.19 -3.66 -11.60
N HIS A 576 14.14 -2.78 -11.95
CA HIS A 576 15.46 -2.74 -11.33
C HIS A 576 15.36 -2.43 -9.83
N ASN A 577 14.58 -1.42 -9.45
CA ASN A 577 14.39 -1.05 -8.04
C ASN A 577 13.68 -2.16 -7.24
N GLN A 578 12.78 -2.91 -7.89
CA GLN A 578 12.11 -4.05 -7.27
C GLN A 578 12.94 -5.36 -7.30
N GLY A 579 13.99 -5.42 -8.14
CA GLY A 579 14.78 -6.63 -8.38
C GLY A 579 14.02 -7.74 -9.08
N MET A 580 13.23 -7.36 -10.08
CA MET A 580 12.45 -8.25 -10.91
C MET A 580 13.23 -8.59 -12.19
N ASP A 581 14.37 -9.28 -12.03
CA ASP A 581 15.33 -9.55 -13.11
C ASP A 581 14.70 -10.14 -14.39
N PRO A 582 13.77 -11.14 -14.33
CA PRO A 582 13.15 -11.67 -15.55
C PRO A 582 12.37 -10.62 -16.35
N TRP A 583 11.74 -9.68 -15.64
CA TRP A 583 10.95 -8.62 -16.25
C TRP A 583 11.81 -7.52 -16.86
N ILE A 584 13.00 -7.26 -16.31
CA ILE A 584 14.01 -6.41 -16.94
C ILE A 584 14.40 -7.00 -18.30
N SER A 585 14.79 -8.27 -18.33
CA SER A 585 15.17 -8.95 -19.58
C SER A 585 14.01 -8.99 -20.58
N PHE A 586 12.79 -9.26 -20.13
CA PHE A 586 11.61 -9.23 -20.99
C PHE A 586 11.33 -7.82 -21.56
N ALA A 587 11.49 -6.77 -20.76
CA ALA A 587 11.37 -5.39 -21.25
C ALA A 587 12.47 -5.03 -22.27
N GLN A 588 13.69 -5.56 -22.12
CA GLN A 588 14.76 -5.40 -23.14
C GLN A 588 14.37 -6.05 -24.47
N VAL A 589 13.72 -7.21 -24.45
CA VAL A 589 13.20 -7.86 -25.66
C VAL A 589 12.19 -6.95 -26.37
N GLN A 590 11.28 -6.29 -25.63
CA GLN A 590 10.35 -5.33 -26.24
C GLN A 590 11.06 -4.06 -26.75
N ARG A 591 12.12 -3.59 -26.06
CA ARG A 591 12.93 -2.44 -26.54
C ARG A 591 13.65 -2.73 -27.83
N ALA A 592 14.15 -3.96 -27.99
CA ALA A 592 14.76 -4.41 -29.23
C ALA A 592 13.77 -4.30 -30.40
N LYS A 593 12.48 -4.64 -30.21
CA LYS A 593 11.44 -4.43 -31.22
C LYS A 593 11.29 -2.93 -31.58
N ALA A 594 11.17 -2.06 -30.57
CA ALA A 594 11.05 -0.61 -30.81
C ALA A 594 12.26 -0.02 -31.57
N TYR A 595 13.48 -0.40 -31.20
CA TYR A 595 14.68 0.06 -31.92
C TYR A 595 14.75 -0.50 -33.35
N ALA A 596 14.24 -1.71 -33.59
CA ALA A 596 14.17 -2.29 -34.92
C ALA A 596 13.21 -1.49 -35.83
N ASP A 597 12.08 -1.05 -35.30
CA ASP A 597 11.13 -0.17 -36.00
C ASP A 597 11.74 1.20 -36.35
N LEU A 598 12.70 1.67 -35.56
CA LEU A 598 13.51 2.87 -35.82
C LEU A 598 14.74 2.60 -36.70
N HIS A 599 14.96 1.36 -37.14
CA HIS A 599 16.15 0.91 -37.85
C HIS A 599 17.49 1.18 -37.11
N GLN A 600 17.46 1.24 -35.78
CA GLN A 600 18.62 1.47 -34.90
C GLN A 600 19.24 0.12 -34.47
N PHE A 601 19.80 -0.64 -35.42
CA PHE A 601 20.21 -2.03 -35.20
C PHE A 601 21.35 -2.23 -34.20
N ASP A 602 22.20 -1.23 -33.97
CA ASP A 602 23.23 -1.31 -32.94
C ASP A 602 22.60 -1.35 -31.53
N ASP A 603 21.57 -0.52 -31.30
CA ASP A 603 20.80 -0.50 -30.05
C ASP A 603 19.95 -1.76 -29.88
N VAL A 604 19.44 -2.34 -30.98
CA VAL A 604 18.80 -3.67 -30.98
C VAL A 604 19.75 -4.72 -30.42
N GLN A 605 21.00 -4.76 -30.91
CA GLN A 605 21.98 -5.74 -30.44
C GLN A 605 22.34 -5.54 -28.96
N VAL A 606 22.45 -4.28 -28.50
CA VAL A 606 22.65 -3.98 -27.07
C VAL A 606 21.51 -4.52 -26.22
N CYS A 607 20.26 -4.38 -26.66
CA CYS A 607 19.09 -4.90 -25.96
C CYS A 607 19.07 -6.44 -25.94
N ILE A 608 19.37 -7.09 -27.06
CA ILE A 608 19.46 -8.56 -27.16
C ILE A 608 20.55 -9.08 -26.22
N ASN A 609 21.76 -8.53 -26.26
CA ASN A 609 22.86 -8.95 -25.39
C ASN A 609 22.49 -8.83 -23.90
N ARG A 610 21.83 -7.73 -23.51
CA ARG A 610 21.34 -7.55 -22.13
C ARG A 610 20.26 -8.54 -21.74
N ALA A 611 19.39 -8.94 -22.66
CA ALA A 611 18.40 -9.98 -22.40
C ALA A 611 19.07 -11.36 -22.25
N GLU A 612 20.10 -11.65 -23.06
CA GLU A 612 20.89 -12.88 -23.03
C GLU A 612 21.76 -13.03 -21.77
N GLU A 613 22.21 -11.92 -21.15
CA GLU A 613 22.92 -11.97 -19.86
C GLU A 613 22.12 -12.71 -18.76
N GLY A 614 20.79 -12.76 -18.88
CA GLY A 614 19.90 -13.50 -17.99
C GLY A 614 19.54 -14.92 -18.44
N ALA A 615 19.99 -15.38 -19.61
CA ALA A 615 19.57 -16.63 -20.25
C ALA A 615 19.77 -17.87 -19.37
N ASP A 616 20.95 -17.98 -18.76
CA ASP A 616 21.31 -19.10 -17.89
C ASP A 616 20.45 -19.12 -16.60
N ARG A 617 20.00 -17.94 -16.16
CA ARG A 617 19.15 -17.81 -14.97
C ARG A 617 17.66 -18.02 -15.28
N PHE A 618 17.23 -17.65 -16.48
CA PHE A 618 15.82 -17.68 -16.91
C PHE A 618 15.70 -18.28 -18.33
N PRO A 619 15.87 -19.61 -18.50
CA PRO A 619 15.86 -20.25 -19.82
C PRO A 619 14.59 -19.97 -20.64
N ILE A 620 13.48 -19.76 -19.94
CA ILE A 620 12.16 -19.42 -20.47
C ILE A 620 12.18 -18.22 -21.43
N LEU A 621 13.12 -17.27 -21.24
CA LEU A 621 13.25 -16.05 -22.03
C LEU A 621 13.89 -16.28 -23.39
N MET A 622 14.62 -17.38 -23.60
CA MET A 622 15.38 -17.58 -24.84
C MET A 622 14.47 -17.69 -26.06
N SER A 623 13.30 -18.30 -25.91
CA SER A 623 12.30 -18.31 -26.96
C SER A 623 11.83 -16.90 -27.37
N HIS A 624 11.83 -15.93 -26.46
CA HIS A 624 11.47 -14.52 -26.72
C HIS A 624 12.62 -13.75 -27.38
N VAL A 625 13.85 -13.98 -26.91
CA VAL A 625 15.05 -13.38 -27.50
C VAL A 625 15.25 -13.84 -28.96
N TYR A 626 15.13 -15.14 -29.22
CA TYR A 626 15.28 -15.69 -30.56
C TYR A 626 14.16 -15.29 -31.51
N GLU A 627 12.92 -15.15 -31.03
CA GLU A 627 11.81 -14.61 -31.83
C GLU A 627 12.15 -13.20 -32.33
N VAL A 628 12.57 -12.30 -31.44
CA VAL A 628 12.91 -10.92 -31.83
C VAL A 628 14.14 -10.87 -32.73
N THR A 629 15.14 -11.72 -32.48
CA THR A 629 16.30 -11.85 -33.36
C THR A 629 15.88 -12.26 -34.78
N GLY A 630 14.97 -13.24 -34.89
CA GLY A 630 14.39 -13.68 -36.16
C GLY A 630 13.61 -12.56 -36.87
N GLN A 631 12.78 -11.80 -36.14
CA GLN A 631 12.06 -10.64 -36.66
C GLN A 631 13.02 -9.58 -37.22
N VAL A 632 14.09 -9.25 -36.48
CA VAL A 632 15.11 -8.29 -36.91
C VAL A 632 15.87 -8.79 -38.14
N HIS A 633 16.23 -10.07 -38.17
CA HIS A 633 16.85 -10.68 -39.34
C HIS A 633 15.93 -10.61 -40.57
N ALA A 634 14.64 -10.92 -40.41
CA ALA A 634 13.65 -10.84 -41.48
C ALA A 634 13.50 -9.40 -42.01
N MET A 635 13.42 -8.39 -41.12
CA MET A 635 13.36 -6.97 -41.49
C MET A 635 14.59 -6.53 -42.32
N ARG A 636 15.75 -7.16 -42.10
CA ARG A 636 16.99 -6.89 -42.84
C ARG A 636 17.15 -7.76 -44.10
N GLY A 637 16.20 -8.65 -44.39
CA GLY A 637 16.33 -9.63 -45.47
C GLY A 637 17.45 -10.65 -45.26
N ASN A 638 17.82 -10.91 -44.00
CA ASN A 638 18.87 -11.88 -43.65
C ASN A 638 18.28 -13.31 -43.63
N PRO A 639 18.83 -14.27 -44.42
CA PRO A 639 18.34 -15.65 -44.43
C PRO A 639 18.45 -16.37 -43.08
N ALA A 640 19.29 -15.87 -42.16
CA ALA A 640 19.37 -16.40 -40.79
C ALA A 640 18.08 -16.19 -39.96
N ALA A 641 17.06 -15.48 -40.49
CA ALA A 641 15.77 -15.34 -39.83
C ALA A 641 15.10 -16.69 -39.52
N ALA A 642 15.11 -17.61 -40.50
CA ALA A 642 14.52 -18.94 -40.33
C ALA A 642 15.24 -19.76 -39.23
N GLU A 643 16.57 -19.69 -39.19
CA GLU A 643 17.37 -20.33 -38.14
C GLU A 643 17.04 -19.77 -36.75
N SER A 644 16.86 -18.45 -36.63
CA SER A 644 16.46 -17.82 -35.37
C SER A 644 15.05 -18.22 -34.93
N PHE A 645 14.07 -18.29 -35.84
CA PHE A 645 12.73 -18.77 -35.49
C PHE A 645 12.70 -20.24 -35.08
N GLN A 646 13.52 -21.08 -35.74
CA GLN A 646 13.69 -22.48 -35.35
C GLN A 646 14.32 -22.60 -33.95
N ALA A 647 15.36 -21.82 -33.65
CA ALA A 647 15.94 -21.76 -32.31
C ALA A 647 14.91 -21.29 -31.25
N ALA A 648 14.01 -20.37 -31.61
CA ALA A 648 12.93 -19.94 -30.73
C ALA A 648 11.95 -21.08 -30.38
N LEU A 649 11.58 -21.91 -31.37
CA LEU A 649 10.75 -23.10 -31.16
C LEU A 649 11.45 -24.10 -30.23
N GLU A 650 12.70 -24.44 -30.53
CA GLU A 650 13.48 -25.39 -29.73
C GLU A 650 13.63 -24.92 -28.28
N ALA A 651 13.89 -23.62 -28.07
CA ALA A 651 13.96 -23.04 -26.74
C ALA A 651 12.61 -23.07 -25.99
N ALA A 652 11.49 -22.84 -26.70
CA ALA A 652 10.14 -22.92 -26.13
C ALA A 652 9.80 -24.35 -25.71
N GLU A 653 10.10 -25.34 -26.56
CA GLU A 653 9.92 -26.76 -26.26
C GLU A 653 10.79 -27.21 -25.08
N ALA A 654 12.08 -26.87 -25.10
CA ALA A 654 13.02 -27.23 -24.03
C ALA A 654 12.61 -26.68 -22.66
N SER A 655 11.92 -25.53 -22.64
CA SER A 655 11.44 -24.90 -21.40
C SER A 655 9.96 -25.23 -21.08
N GLY A 656 9.34 -26.15 -21.83
CA GLY A 656 7.95 -26.57 -21.61
C GLY A 656 6.88 -25.50 -21.89
N LEU A 657 7.18 -24.47 -22.69
CA LEU A 657 6.24 -23.43 -23.11
C LEU A 657 5.44 -23.87 -24.34
N LEU A 658 4.63 -24.92 -24.20
CA LEU A 658 3.94 -25.55 -25.32
C LEU A 658 2.99 -24.60 -26.06
N ALA A 659 2.29 -23.73 -25.34
CA ALA A 659 1.36 -22.77 -25.95
C ALA A 659 2.10 -21.71 -26.77
N ARG A 660 3.25 -21.24 -26.27
CA ARG A 660 4.13 -20.35 -27.03
C ARG A 660 4.76 -21.03 -28.23
N HIS A 661 5.17 -22.29 -28.09
CA HIS A 661 5.68 -23.10 -29.20
C HIS A 661 4.67 -23.15 -30.35
N GLU A 662 3.38 -23.36 -30.06
CA GLU A 662 2.31 -23.32 -31.07
C GLU A 662 2.20 -21.96 -31.77
N THR A 663 2.33 -20.84 -31.04
CA THR A 663 2.36 -19.51 -31.65
C THR A 663 3.56 -19.33 -32.59
N LEU A 664 4.74 -19.82 -32.19
CA LEU A 664 5.98 -19.67 -32.96
C LEU A 664 5.98 -20.44 -34.28
N LEU A 665 5.22 -21.54 -34.40
CA LEU A 665 5.08 -22.29 -35.65
C LEU A 665 4.55 -21.43 -36.81
N GLN A 666 3.75 -20.42 -36.50
CA GLN A 666 3.22 -19.48 -37.50
C GLN A 666 4.33 -18.68 -38.15
N TYR A 667 5.35 -18.25 -37.39
CA TYR A 667 6.47 -17.47 -37.91
C TYR A 667 7.42 -18.30 -38.77
N VAL A 668 7.71 -19.54 -38.39
CA VAL A 668 8.52 -20.45 -39.22
C VAL A 668 7.84 -20.68 -40.57
N SER A 669 6.53 -20.93 -40.58
CA SER A 669 5.78 -21.13 -41.83
C SER A 669 5.72 -19.90 -42.75
N GLN A 670 5.95 -18.70 -42.21
CA GLN A 670 6.00 -17.46 -42.98
C GLN A 670 7.42 -17.11 -43.48
N ALA A 671 8.45 -17.67 -42.84
CA ALA A 671 9.85 -17.43 -43.17
C ALA A 671 10.40 -18.42 -44.22
N GLU A 672 9.79 -19.60 -44.33
CA GLU A 672 9.98 -20.57 -45.42
C GLU A 672 9.23 -20.17 -46.69
#